data_AF-K3XB07-F1
#
_entry.id   AF-K3XB07-F1
#
_cell.length_a   1.000
_cell.length_b   1.000
_cell.length_c   1.000
_cell.angle_alpha   90.00
_cell.angle_beta   90.00
_cell.angle_gamma   90.00
#
_symmetry.space_group_name_H-M   'P 1'
#
loop_
_entity.id
_entity.type
_entity.pdbx_description
1 polymer ?
#
loop_
_entity_poly.entity_id
_entity_poly.type
_entity_poly.pdbx_seq_one_letter_code
_entity_poly.pdbx_strand_id
1 'polypeptide(L)'
;MSFEENMTAFYMAFAEQTLEPMCQALSNMRLVAQNDRVEQHTSAPHAKEDANVREEMLLACELKAQAMQPVALEQLQRACSTNGNPDIDAVLTAFFLCAELGAETDGVAPFGECLSRIFTTQARACFDRVGTLKQTATVNENGYIDRGFYVDAIREILTGSTDIMNAVADVSANPVILLQVLRPIHDICADIILEIVHMYAIDARMTAWERRALAQARRQPSSGETDVEADESLQMIDLFLDEVSFIIRIIMSYSSFLKTICDGLDGDRSSSFQVKIQELNGVYLILERFYVFQSVHKATAIAEVQELEPQVFVSSSVEDVSFVLHKSFFRASQCMNYHTALSVVIAIVDALESMYLPSILQLPHRDFVIPFPSTAPSAGDDSNASSERIEDGEAKKEISFSDMLLQAVDDDLTRSIQDEAKLILAINSAFMSGEFVEGLHAKIEEFSMVSFPQEANIVECLPKHIRELTEMFRSVVDTEIQEVLSRGIRKRMEALVHKLMNETFNYVISPSQYDTFGLHGSPLNKMVEHEVMQNKVLRRYERALCAPPFESLVEYFVQDLTTWLAQALLVSRKPFNDLGALQLEREVSDMLTRVSAFVQQKSLRASFTRLFQLVLILNLMDPHHVVDYLESVTDELSADELETLLRMRVDFKSDDVAVAVRQMKNAIAATTAATR
;
A
#
# COMPACT_ATOMS: atom_id res chain seq x y z
N MET A 1 25.39 13.59 50.93
CA MET A 1 25.72 13.41 52.37
C MET A 1 26.64 12.22 52.50
N SER A 2 27.62 12.30 53.39
CA SER A 2 28.49 11.16 53.73
C SER A 2 27.67 10.08 54.46
N PHE A 3 28.19 8.84 54.53
CA PHE A 3 27.54 7.76 55.28
C PHE A 3 27.28 8.17 56.75
N GLU A 4 28.25 8.82 57.38
CA GLU A 4 28.18 9.27 58.78
C GLU A 4 27.13 10.38 59.00
N GLU A 5 26.98 11.29 58.02
CA GLU A 5 25.93 12.31 58.04
C GLU A 5 24.54 11.69 57.95
N ASN A 6 24.35 10.72 57.04
CA ASN A 6 23.08 10.00 56.92
C ASN A 6 22.78 9.17 58.18
N MET A 7 23.79 8.53 58.77
CA MET A 7 23.62 7.79 60.02
C MET A 7 23.24 8.70 61.20
N THR A 8 23.82 9.89 61.28
CA THR A 8 23.46 10.88 62.30
C THR A 8 22.02 11.36 62.10
N ALA A 9 21.65 11.67 60.85
CA ALA A 9 20.28 12.03 60.49
C ALA A 9 19.27 10.91 60.83
N PHE A 10 19.63 9.65 60.59
CA PHE A 10 18.83 8.48 60.97
C PHE A 10 18.56 8.44 62.48
N TYR A 11 19.59 8.56 63.33
CA TYR A 11 19.39 8.50 64.78
C TYR A 11 18.59 9.70 65.33
N MET A 12 18.75 10.88 64.73
CA MET A 12 17.93 12.05 65.06
C MET A 12 16.46 11.81 64.71
N ALA A 13 16.18 11.39 63.48
CA ALA A 13 14.82 11.09 63.01
C ALA A 13 14.17 9.94 63.79
N PHE A 14 14.95 8.90 64.13
CA PHE A 14 14.50 7.78 64.96
C PHE A 14 14.10 8.24 66.38
N ALA A 15 14.88 9.15 66.98
CA ALA A 15 14.56 9.70 68.31
C ALA A 15 13.29 10.57 68.29
N GLU A 16 13.08 11.31 67.19
CA GLU A 16 11.90 12.16 66.96
C GLU A 16 10.68 11.37 66.43
N GLN A 17 10.85 10.08 66.14
CA GLN A 17 9.84 9.20 65.53
C GLN A 17 9.31 9.73 64.17
N THR A 18 10.16 10.40 63.40
CA THR A 18 9.83 10.96 62.08
C THR A 18 10.21 9.97 60.97
N LEU A 19 9.21 9.27 60.39
CA LEU A 19 9.45 8.14 59.49
C LEU A 19 10.08 8.52 58.14
N GLU A 20 9.63 9.60 57.50
CA GLU A 20 10.15 10.04 56.20
C GLU A 20 11.66 10.36 56.21
N PRO A 21 12.17 11.28 57.06
CA PRO A 21 13.60 11.56 57.12
C PRO A 21 14.42 10.34 57.57
N MET A 22 13.83 9.46 58.39
CA MET A 22 14.46 8.21 58.81
C MET A 22 14.65 7.24 57.63
N CYS A 23 13.61 7.02 56.82
CA CYS A 23 13.67 6.14 55.64
C CYS A 23 14.55 6.75 54.54
N GLN A 24 14.52 8.08 54.36
CA GLN A 24 15.41 8.76 53.42
C GLN A 24 16.89 8.59 53.80
N ALA A 25 17.21 8.70 55.10
CA ALA A 25 18.56 8.45 55.59
C ALA A 25 18.99 6.99 55.39
N LEU A 26 18.10 6.02 55.63
CA LEU A 26 18.35 4.59 55.36
C LEU A 26 18.60 4.33 53.86
N SER A 27 17.77 4.85 52.97
CA SER A 27 17.92 4.68 51.53
C SER A 27 19.25 5.27 51.02
N ASN A 28 19.63 6.46 51.50
CA ASN A 28 20.93 7.04 51.19
C ASN A 28 22.10 6.20 51.71
N MET A 29 21.99 5.60 52.90
CA MET A 29 23.02 4.69 53.43
C MET A 29 23.11 3.39 52.61
N ARG A 30 21.98 2.84 52.15
CA ARG A 30 21.94 1.66 51.25
C ARG A 30 22.64 1.95 49.92
N LEU A 31 22.40 3.13 49.34
CA LEU A 31 23.03 3.54 48.08
C LEU A 31 24.56 3.66 48.24
N VAL A 32 25.02 4.26 49.34
CA VAL A 32 26.47 4.34 49.64
C VAL A 32 27.07 2.94 49.83
N ALA A 33 26.41 2.06 50.58
CA ALA A 33 26.87 0.68 50.77
C ALA A 33 26.87 -0.13 49.45
N GLN A 34 25.92 0.11 48.55
CA GLN A 34 25.87 -0.51 47.23
C GLN A 34 27.04 -0.06 46.34
N ASN A 35 27.38 1.23 46.36
CA ASN A 35 28.55 1.74 45.64
C ASN A 35 29.86 1.14 46.20
N ASP A 36 29.97 1.04 47.53
CA ASP A 36 31.10 0.38 48.17
C ASP A 36 31.26 -1.08 47.70
N ARG A 37 30.16 -1.84 47.56
CA ARG A 37 30.17 -3.23 47.05
C ARG A 37 30.68 -3.34 45.61
N VAL A 38 30.39 -2.36 44.76
CA VAL A 38 30.87 -2.33 43.36
C VAL A 38 32.37 -1.99 43.32
N GLU A 39 32.85 -1.12 44.20
CA GLU A 39 34.25 -0.68 44.27
C GLU A 39 35.18 -1.67 45.02
N GLN A 40 34.63 -2.63 45.77
CA GLN A 40 35.37 -3.65 46.53
C GLN A 40 36.28 -4.57 45.69
N HIS A 41 36.10 -4.64 44.37
CA HIS A 41 36.94 -5.47 43.50
C HIS A 41 38.30 -4.85 43.13
N THR A 42 38.50 -3.55 43.34
CA THR A 42 39.72 -2.81 42.93
C THR A 42 40.42 -2.05 44.05
N SER A 43 39.87 -2.07 45.26
CA SER A 43 40.28 -1.20 46.38
C SER A 43 41.24 -1.86 47.39
N ALA A 44 42.04 -1.01 48.05
CA ALA A 44 43.04 -1.39 49.05
C ALA A 44 42.40 -2.05 50.30
N PRO A 45 43.14 -2.91 51.04
CA PRO A 45 42.59 -3.68 52.16
C PRO A 45 41.91 -2.84 53.26
N HIS A 46 42.42 -1.64 53.57
CA HIS A 46 41.79 -0.74 54.55
C HIS A 46 40.42 -0.19 54.10
N ALA A 47 40.25 0.07 52.80
CA ALA A 47 38.96 0.52 52.26
C ALA A 47 37.89 -0.58 52.32
N LYS A 48 38.31 -1.86 52.30
CA LYS A 48 37.41 -3.01 52.48
C LYS A 48 36.96 -3.16 53.92
N GLU A 49 37.87 -2.94 54.88
CA GLU A 49 37.52 -2.93 56.30
C GLU A 49 36.50 -1.83 56.62
N ASP A 50 36.71 -0.61 56.11
CA ASP A 50 35.77 0.51 56.30
C ASP A 50 34.40 0.25 55.67
N ALA A 51 34.35 -0.37 54.48
CA ALA A 51 33.10 -0.76 53.83
C ALA A 51 32.34 -1.82 54.63
N ASN A 52 33.03 -2.82 55.18
CA ASN A 52 32.42 -3.85 56.02
C ASN A 52 31.84 -3.26 57.31
N VAL A 53 32.53 -2.28 57.92
CA VAL A 53 32.02 -1.57 59.10
C VAL A 53 30.75 -0.78 58.75
N ARG A 54 30.73 -0.06 57.62
CA ARG A 54 29.53 0.65 57.16
C ARG A 54 28.36 -0.30 56.90
N GLU A 55 28.62 -1.47 56.34
CA GLU A 55 27.59 -2.49 56.11
C GLU A 55 27.02 -3.05 57.43
N GLU A 56 27.86 -3.31 58.43
CA GLU A 56 27.41 -3.72 59.76
C GLU A 56 26.61 -2.61 60.47
N MET A 57 27.04 -1.35 60.33
CA MET A 57 26.31 -0.19 60.86
C MET A 57 24.96 0.00 60.18
N LEU A 58 24.88 -0.21 58.86
CA LEU A 58 23.62 -0.19 58.11
C LEU A 58 22.68 -1.28 58.60
N LEU A 59 23.16 -2.52 58.75
CA LEU A 59 22.36 -3.63 59.29
C LEU A 59 21.83 -3.33 60.69
N ALA A 60 22.64 -2.72 61.56
CA ALA A 60 22.20 -2.30 62.89
C ALA A 60 21.11 -1.22 62.83
N CYS A 61 21.22 -0.26 61.90
CA CYS A 61 20.20 0.76 61.68
C CYS A 61 18.91 0.15 61.12
N GLU A 62 18.99 -0.80 60.19
CA GLU A 62 17.83 -1.51 59.62
C GLU A 62 17.09 -2.33 60.68
N LEU A 63 17.81 -3.10 61.50
CA LEU A 63 17.22 -3.83 62.63
C LEU A 63 16.53 -2.89 63.62
N LYS A 64 17.12 -1.72 63.87
CA LYS A 64 16.52 -0.72 64.75
C LYS A 64 15.29 -0.06 64.13
N ALA A 65 15.31 0.19 62.82
CA ALA A 65 14.20 0.75 62.08
C ALA A 65 12.97 -0.18 62.05
N GLN A 66 13.17 -1.51 62.11
CA GLN A 66 12.07 -2.48 62.22
C GLN A 66 11.20 -2.25 63.47
N ALA A 67 11.73 -1.65 64.55
CA ALA A 67 10.92 -1.28 65.71
C ALA A 67 9.84 -0.21 65.40
N MET A 68 9.97 0.50 64.28
CA MET A 68 9.04 1.54 63.83
C MET A 68 7.96 1.04 62.87
N GLN A 69 7.96 -0.26 62.51
CA GLN A 69 6.91 -0.89 61.71
C GLN A 69 5.47 -0.62 62.20
N PRO A 70 5.11 -0.71 63.49
CA PRO A 70 3.74 -0.43 63.94
C PRO A 70 3.32 1.02 63.72
N VAL A 71 4.27 1.96 63.81
CA VAL A 71 4.01 3.40 63.57
C VAL A 71 3.73 3.63 62.08
N ALA A 72 4.48 2.96 61.19
CA ALA A 72 4.27 3.03 59.75
C ALA A 72 2.90 2.44 59.34
N LEU A 73 2.55 1.28 59.90
CA LEU A 73 1.23 0.67 59.69
C LEU A 73 0.09 1.55 60.20
N GLU A 74 0.26 2.21 61.35
CA GLU A 74 -0.74 3.16 61.85
C GLU A 74 -0.86 4.39 60.94
N GLN A 75 0.25 4.91 60.42
CA GLN A 75 0.24 6.01 59.45
C GLN A 75 -0.48 5.62 58.16
N LEU A 76 -0.25 4.40 57.65
CA LEU A 76 -0.95 3.85 56.49
C LEU A 76 -2.45 3.73 56.76
N GLN A 77 -2.85 3.18 57.90
CA GLN A 77 -4.26 3.07 58.29
C GLN A 77 -4.94 4.44 58.38
N ARG A 78 -4.25 5.44 58.96
CA ARG A 78 -4.76 6.82 59.04
C ARG A 78 -4.92 7.44 57.65
N ALA A 79 -3.92 7.29 56.77
CA ALA A 79 -4.00 7.77 55.38
C ALA A 79 -5.21 7.16 54.65
N CYS A 80 -5.43 5.85 54.83
CA CYS A 80 -6.55 5.13 54.23
C CYS A 80 -7.92 5.49 54.84
N SER A 81 -7.96 5.89 56.12
CA SER A 81 -9.20 6.18 56.86
C SER A 81 -9.74 7.60 56.67
N THR A 82 -9.04 8.46 55.91
CA THR A 82 -9.47 9.85 55.68
C THR A 82 -10.88 9.90 55.08
N ASN A 83 -11.83 10.50 55.78
CA ASN A 83 -13.25 10.50 55.42
C ASN A 83 -13.47 11.10 54.03
N GLY A 84 -13.90 10.25 53.07
CA GLY A 84 -14.51 10.64 51.81
C GLY A 84 -13.62 10.60 50.58
N ASN A 85 -12.34 11.01 50.68
CA ASN A 85 -11.40 10.94 49.55
C ASN A 85 -9.95 10.94 50.06
N PRO A 86 -9.35 9.76 50.34
CA PRO A 86 -7.96 9.68 50.75
C PRO A 86 -7.05 10.18 49.62
N ASP A 87 -6.03 10.97 49.99
CA ASP A 87 -5.02 11.48 49.07
C ASP A 87 -4.12 10.32 48.60
N ILE A 88 -4.11 10.07 47.28
CA ILE A 88 -3.36 8.96 46.67
C ILE A 88 -1.88 9.09 46.99
N ASP A 89 -1.31 10.30 46.92
CA ASP A 89 0.11 10.53 47.16
C ASP A 89 0.48 10.23 48.62
N ALA A 90 -0.40 10.60 49.57
CA ALA A 90 -0.22 10.30 50.98
C ALA A 90 -0.33 8.78 51.26
N VAL A 91 -1.23 8.07 50.58
CA VAL A 91 -1.38 6.62 50.71
C VAL A 91 -0.18 5.88 50.11
N LEU A 92 0.30 6.30 48.94
CA LEU A 92 1.52 5.77 48.31
C LEU A 92 2.75 6.00 49.19
N THR A 93 2.91 7.22 49.72
CA THR A 93 4.02 7.57 50.62
C THR A 93 3.97 6.73 51.90
N ALA A 94 2.80 6.58 52.52
CA ALA A 94 2.66 5.77 53.73
C ALA A 94 2.97 4.28 53.49
N PHE A 95 2.61 3.74 52.31
CA PHE A 95 2.95 2.38 51.94
C PHE A 95 4.44 2.21 51.60
N PHE A 96 5.06 3.19 50.93
CA PHE A 96 6.50 3.23 50.72
C PHE A 96 7.27 3.15 52.04
N LEU A 97 6.86 3.91 53.05
CA LEU A 97 7.45 3.82 54.39
C LEU A 97 7.27 2.44 55.03
N CYS A 98 6.13 1.77 54.80
CA CYS A 98 5.94 0.38 55.26
C CYS A 98 6.88 -0.59 54.54
N ALA A 99 7.09 -0.41 53.24
CA ALA A 99 8.01 -1.24 52.45
C ALA A 99 9.47 -1.06 52.87
N GLU A 100 9.92 0.19 53.04
CA GLU A 100 11.28 0.53 53.49
C GLU A 100 11.64 -0.06 54.86
N LEU A 101 10.64 -0.28 55.71
CA LEU A 101 10.77 -0.84 57.06
C LEU A 101 10.48 -2.35 57.12
N GLY A 102 10.17 -3.01 56.00
CA GLY A 102 9.89 -4.44 55.94
C GLY A 102 8.52 -4.86 56.51
N ALA A 103 7.56 -3.93 56.62
CA ALA A 103 6.17 -4.17 57.01
C ALA A 103 5.22 -4.30 55.79
N GLU A 104 5.76 -4.51 54.59
CA GLU A 104 5.00 -4.57 53.33
C GLU A 104 3.90 -5.64 53.33
N THR A 105 4.16 -6.80 53.94
CA THR A 105 3.23 -7.94 53.98
C THR A 105 2.02 -7.69 54.88
N ASP A 106 2.18 -6.91 55.95
CA ASP A 106 1.09 -6.53 56.85
C ASP A 106 0.33 -5.29 56.33
N GLY A 107 1.01 -4.43 55.59
CA GLY A 107 0.45 -3.21 55.01
C GLY A 107 -0.28 -3.40 53.67
N VAL A 108 0.00 -4.47 52.92
CA VAL A 108 -0.53 -4.67 51.56
C VAL A 108 -2.05 -4.75 51.49
N ALA A 109 -2.68 -5.43 52.45
CA ALA A 109 -4.14 -5.60 52.48
C ALA A 109 -4.89 -4.26 52.66
N PRO A 110 -4.61 -3.44 53.70
CA PRO A 110 -5.27 -2.14 53.85
C PRO A 110 -4.91 -1.15 52.74
N PHE A 111 -3.68 -1.21 52.23
CA PHE A 111 -3.26 -0.39 51.08
C PHE A 111 -4.04 -0.73 49.81
N GLY A 112 -4.08 -2.01 49.44
CA GLY A 112 -4.80 -2.48 48.26
C GLY A 112 -6.30 -2.24 48.32
N GLU A 113 -6.92 -2.44 49.49
CA GLU A 113 -8.35 -2.14 49.70
C GLU A 113 -8.63 -0.64 49.55
N CYS A 114 -7.76 0.21 50.08
CA CYS A 114 -7.88 1.66 49.95
C CYS A 114 -7.81 2.11 48.49
N LEU A 115 -6.77 1.71 47.75
CA LEU A 115 -6.60 2.07 46.34
C LEU A 115 -7.75 1.53 45.48
N SER A 116 -8.18 0.30 45.72
CA SER A 116 -9.32 -0.30 45.02
C SER A 116 -10.60 0.51 45.24
N ARG A 117 -10.84 1.00 46.46
CA ARG A 117 -12.01 1.85 46.79
C ARG A 117 -11.93 3.21 46.11
N ILE A 118 -10.76 3.85 46.08
CA ILE A 118 -10.56 5.13 45.37
C ILE A 118 -10.87 4.94 43.89
N PHE A 119 -10.22 3.96 43.25
CA PHE A 119 -10.41 3.69 41.83
C PHE A 119 -11.84 3.29 41.50
N THR A 120 -12.49 2.45 42.32
CA THR A 120 -13.91 2.09 42.15
C THR A 120 -14.80 3.32 42.15
N THR A 121 -14.55 4.26 43.06
CA THR A 121 -15.35 5.49 43.16
C THR A 121 -15.18 6.36 41.91
N GLN A 122 -13.95 6.53 41.44
CA GLN A 122 -13.64 7.27 40.22
C GLN A 122 -14.27 6.62 38.98
N ALA A 123 -14.05 5.30 38.80
CA ALA A 123 -14.52 4.58 37.64
C ALA A 123 -16.06 4.51 37.58
N ARG A 124 -16.74 4.34 38.72
CA ARG A 124 -18.21 4.41 38.79
C ARG A 124 -18.75 5.80 38.53
N ALA A 125 -18.09 6.85 39.05
CA ALA A 125 -18.49 8.21 38.73
C ALA A 125 -18.37 8.51 37.22
N CYS A 126 -17.32 7.99 36.56
CA CYS A 126 -17.18 8.06 35.11
C CYS A 126 -18.32 7.30 34.40
N PHE A 127 -18.63 6.08 34.83
CA PHE A 127 -19.74 5.29 34.30
C PHE A 127 -21.10 5.99 34.42
N ASP A 128 -21.42 6.55 35.60
CA ASP A 128 -22.68 7.28 35.82
C ASP A 128 -22.77 8.54 34.94
N ARG A 129 -21.61 9.18 34.68
CA ARG A 129 -21.50 10.31 33.75
C ARG A 129 -21.85 9.89 32.32
N VAL A 130 -21.36 8.73 31.86
CA VAL A 130 -21.73 8.15 30.55
C VAL A 130 -23.23 7.91 30.47
N GLY A 131 -23.83 7.33 31.51
CA GLY A 131 -25.29 7.12 31.57
C GLY A 131 -26.09 8.42 31.48
N THR A 132 -25.61 9.48 32.11
CA THR A 132 -26.22 10.82 32.04
C THR A 132 -26.08 11.43 30.65
N LEU A 133 -24.86 11.41 30.08
CA LEU A 133 -24.58 11.93 28.75
C LEU A 133 -25.44 11.25 27.69
N LYS A 134 -25.54 9.91 27.75
CA LYS A 134 -26.43 9.11 26.89
C LYS A 134 -27.88 9.60 26.93
N GLN A 135 -28.42 9.88 28.10
CA GLN A 135 -29.81 10.35 28.25
C GLN A 135 -30.03 11.75 27.65
N THR A 136 -29.01 12.60 27.71
CA THR A 136 -29.05 13.97 27.19
C THR A 136 -28.64 14.10 25.72
N ALA A 137 -28.10 13.03 25.13
CA ALA A 137 -27.51 13.10 23.81
C ALA A 137 -28.57 13.31 22.74
N THR A 138 -28.34 14.32 21.89
CA THR A 138 -29.27 14.67 20.81
C THR A 138 -29.05 13.74 19.63
N VAL A 139 -30.16 13.26 19.07
CA VAL A 139 -30.15 12.50 17.83
C VAL A 139 -30.03 13.48 16.66
N ASN A 140 -29.06 13.27 15.77
CA ASN A 140 -28.91 14.07 14.56
C ASN A 140 -30.02 13.75 13.53
N GLU A 141 -30.03 14.49 12.41
CA GLU A 141 -31.02 14.34 11.33
C GLU A 141 -31.12 12.92 10.77
N ASN A 142 -30.02 12.14 10.87
CA ASN A 142 -29.91 10.77 10.39
C ASN A 142 -30.20 9.71 11.47
N GLY A 143 -30.71 10.10 12.64
CA GLY A 143 -31.03 9.15 13.70
C GLY A 143 -29.85 8.71 14.57
N TYR A 144 -28.72 9.44 14.53
CA TYR A 144 -27.47 9.10 15.22
C TYR A 144 -27.23 9.92 16.48
N ILE A 145 -26.72 9.26 17.51
CA ILE A 145 -26.19 9.89 18.71
C ILE A 145 -24.68 9.96 18.58
N ASP A 146 -24.07 11.13 18.78
CA ASP A 146 -22.62 11.25 18.92
C ASP A 146 -22.14 10.37 20.08
N ARG A 147 -21.35 9.33 19.78
CA ARG A 147 -20.89 8.32 20.74
C ARG A 147 -19.47 8.58 21.25
N GLY A 148 -18.87 9.73 20.92
CA GLY A 148 -17.51 10.08 21.38
C GLY A 148 -17.34 9.99 22.89
N PHE A 149 -18.40 10.27 23.67
CA PHE A 149 -18.36 10.17 25.13
C PHE A 149 -18.09 8.76 25.66
N TYR A 150 -18.44 7.69 24.93
CA TYR A 150 -18.08 6.31 25.30
C TYR A 150 -16.57 6.10 25.19
N VAL A 151 -16.00 6.59 24.09
CA VAL A 151 -14.57 6.50 23.79
C VAL A 151 -13.75 7.27 24.83
N ASP A 152 -14.17 8.48 25.16
CA ASP A 152 -13.51 9.31 26.16
C ASP A 152 -13.56 8.69 27.56
N ALA A 153 -14.70 8.09 27.94
CA ALA A 153 -14.84 7.40 29.22
C ALA A 153 -13.94 6.16 29.32
N ILE A 154 -13.89 5.34 28.27
CA ILE A 154 -12.97 4.19 28.20
C ILE A 154 -11.53 4.66 28.36
N ARG A 155 -11.15 5.73 27.66
CA ARG A 155 -9.81 6.32 27.77
C ARG A 155 -9.51 6.83 29.17
N GLU A 156 -10.43 7.56 29.79
CA GLU A 156 -10.30 8.10 31.16
C GLU A 156 -10.04 6.97 32.17
N ILE A 157 -10.85 5.91 32.13
CA ILE A 157 -10.74 4.78 33.07
C ILE A 157 -9.43 4.01 32.87
N LEU A 158 -9.07 3.71 31.62
CA LEU A 158 -7.85 2.96 31.32
C LEU A 158 -6.60 3.77 31.67
N THR A 159 -6.60 5.07 31.43
CA THR A 159 -5.49 5.96 31.81
C THR A 159 -5.38 6.04 33.33
N GLY A 160 -6.47 6.27 34.05
CA GLY A 160 -6.48 6.28 35.52
C GLY A 160 -6.01 4.95 36.13
N SER A 161 -6.41 3.82 35.56
CA SER A 161 -5.89 2.51 35.98
C SER A 161 -4.40 2.39 35.74
N THR A 162 -3.92 2.81 34.58
CA THR A 162 -2.50 2.74 34.18
C THR A 162 -1.64 3.60 35.11
N ASP A 163 -2.09 4.82 35.41
CA ASP A 163 -1.39 5.76 36.28
C ASP A 163 -1.26 5.23 37.72
N ILE A 164 -2.35 4.69 38.29
CA ILE A 164 -2.31 4.09 39.63
C ILE A 164 -1.41 2.84 39.64
N MET A 165 -1.50 1.99 38.61
CA MET A 165 -0.68 0.78 38.52
C MET A 165 0.82 1.10 38.42
N ASN A 166 1.19 2.12 37.62
CA ASN A 166 2.58 2.61 37.57
C ASN A 166 3.04 3.16 38.92
N ALA A 167 2.22 3.99 39.57
CA ALA A 167 2.56 4.57 40.87
C ALA A 167 2.75 3.49 41.96
N VAL A 168 1.97 2.41 41.91
CA VAL A 168 2.17 1.25 42.81
C VAL A 168 3.45 0.48 42.45
N ALA A 169 3.76 0.30 41.17
CA ALA A 169 4.98 -0.34 40.70
C ALA A 169 6.25 0.44 41.12
N ASP A 170 6.16 1.77 41.24
CA ASP A 170 7.25 2.62 41.74
C ASP A 170 7.51 2.42 43.25
N VAL A 171 6.51 1.99 44.02
CA VAL A 171 6.59 1.89 45.48
C VAL A 171 7.01 0.50 45.96
N SER A 172 6.70 -0.57 45.23
CA SER A 172 7.11 -1.94 45.58
C SER A 172 7.56 -2.74 44.37
N ALA A 173 8.75 -3.34 44.45
CA ALA A 173 9.26 -4.24 43.43
C ALA A 173 8.88 -5.72 43.68
N ASN A 174 8.15 -6.03 44.75
CA ASN A 174 7.82 -7.41 45.12
C ASN A 174 6.65 -7.92 44.25
N PRO A 175 6.87 -8.93 43.38
CA PRO A 175 5.86 -9.37 42.41
C PRO A 175 4.61 -9.94 43.07
N VAL A 176 4.72 -10.55 44.26
CA VAL A 176 3.56 -11.09 44.99
C VAL A 176 2.66 -9.96 45.50
N ILE A 177 3.28 -8.88 45.99
CA ILE A 177 2.58 -7.71 46.53
C ILE A 177 1.95 -6.90 45.39
N LEU A 178 2.69 -6.69 44.30
CA LEU A 178 2.16 -6.08 43.09
C LEU A 178 0.92 -6.85 42.61
N LEU A 179 1.01 -8.17 42.49
CA LEU A 179 -0.14 -8.96 42.06
C LEU A 179 -1.35 -8.82 43.00
N GLN A 180 -1.12 -8.75 44.32
CA GLN A 180 -2.20 -8.58 45.31
C GLN A 180 -2.91 -7.22 45.21
N VAL A 181 -2.17 -6.14 44.90
CA VAL A 181 -2.73 -4.78 44.83
C VAL A 181 -3.30 -4.48 43.44
N LEU A 182 -2.60 -4.86 42.38
CA LEU A 182 -2.95 -4.50 41.01
C LEU A 182 -4.12 -5.32 40.47
N ARG A 183 -4.27 -6.58 40.90
CA ARG A 183 -5.34 -7.47 40.39
C ARG A 183 -6.76 -6.95 40.69
N PRO A 184 -7.11 -6.52 41.92
CA PRO A 184 -8.41 -5.91 42.17
C PRO A 184 -8.69 -4.67 41.32
N ILE A 185 -7.67 -3.82 41.12
CA ILE A 185 -7.79 -2.61 40.27
C ILE A 185 -8.08 -3.01 38.82
N HIS A 186 -7.34 -4.01 38.31
CA HIS A 186 -7.59 -4.57 36.98
C HIS A 186 -9.00 -5.16 36.85
N ASP A 187 -9.43 -5.98 37.81
CA ASP A 187 -10.76 -6.62 37.78
C ASP A 187 -11.88 -5.56 37.75
N ILE A 188 -11.78 -4.50 38.57
CA ILE A 188 -12.74 -3.37 38.58
C ILE A 188 -12.72 -2.63 37.23
N CYS A 189 -11.53 -2.37 36.70
CA CYS A 189 -11.34 -1.70 35.42
C CYS A 189 -12.00 -2.51 34.29
N ALA A 190 -11.68 -3.81 34.21
CA ALA A 190 -12.21 -4.73 33.21
C ALA A 190 -13.75 -4.79 33.27
N ASP A 191 -14.34 -4.96 34.46
CA ASP A 191 -15.79 -5.03 34.63
C ASP A 191 -16.48 -3.77 34.11
N ILE A 192 -16.02 -2.57 34.51
CA ILE A 192 -16.63 -1.30 34.09
C ILE A 192 -16.43 -1.05 32.59
N ILE A 193 -15.24 -1.33 32.05
CA ILE A 193 -14.98 -1.19 30.61
C ILE A 193 -15.91 -2.10 29.80
N LEU A 194 -16.11 -3.35 30.23
CA LEU A 194 -17.03 -4.26 29.55
C LEU A 194 -18.48 -3.79 29.60
N GLU A 195 -18.92 -3.19 30.71
CA GLU A 195 -20.26 -2.58 30.80
C GLU A 195 -20.40 -1.37 29.86
N ILE A 196 -19.39 -0.50 29.77
CA ILE A 196 -19.40 0.65 28.84
C ILE A 196 -19.40 0.18 27.38
N VAL A 197 -18.56 -0.80 27.04
CA VAL A 197 -18.53 -1.40 25.69
C VAL A 197 -19.87 -2.07 25.36
N HIS A 198 -20.52 -2.71 26.34
CA HIS A 198 -21.85 -3.28 26.14
C HIS A 198 -22.91 -2.21 25.84
N MET A 199 -22.91 -1.09 26.60
CA MET A 199 -23.80 0.04 26.33
C MET A 199 -23.55 0.64 24.94
N TYR A 200 -22.28 0.81 24.57
CA TYR A 200 -21.87 1.26 23.24
C TYR A 200 -22.39 0.33 22.14
N ALA A 201 -22.19 -0.99 22.28
CA ALA A 201 -22.58 -1.98 21.27
C ALA A 201 -24.11 -2.00 21.04
N ILE A 202 -24.91 -1.77 22.08
CA ILE A 202 -26.36 -1.63 21.98
C ILE A 202 -26.72 -0.37 21.18
N ASP A 203 -26.17 0.78 21.55
CA ASP A 203 -26.50 2.07 20.92
C ASP A 203 -26.04 2.14 19.48
N ALA A 204 -24.87 1.58 19.18
CA ALA A 204 -24.33 1.44 17.84
C ALA A 204 -25.05 0.37 17.01
N ARG A 205 -25.98 -0.39 17.60
CA ARG A 205 -26.72 -1.50 16.97
C ARG A 205 -25.77 -2.52 16.33
N MET A 206 -24.66 -2.81 17.00
CA MET A 206 -23.58 -3.66 16.50
C MET A 206 -24.08 -5.03 16.02
N THR A 207 -25.01 -5.66 16.76
CA THR A 207 -25.60 -6.96 16.38
C THR A 207 -26.44 -6.90 15.09
N ALA A 208 -27.02 -5.75 14.76
CA ALA A 208 -27.76 -5.58 13.51
C ALA A 208 -26.79 -5.48 12.32
N TRP A 209 -25.71 -4.73 12.48
CA TRP A 209 -24.63 -4.64 11.50
C TRP A 209 -23.96 -5.99 11.26
N GLU A 210 -23.63 -6.71 12.32
CA GLU A 210 -23.01 -8.04 12.25
C GLU A 210 -23.89 -9.02 11.46
N ARG A 211 -25.20 -9.08 11.78
CA ARG A 211 -26.15 -9.93 11.04
C ARG A 211 -26.24 -9.54 9.57
N ARG A 212 -26.24 -8.24 9.26
CA ARG A 212 -26.27 -7.73 7.88
C ARG A 212 -25.01 -8.14 7.12
N ALA A 213 -23.83 -7.94 7.72
CA ALA A 213 -22.55 -8.32 7.13
C ALA A 213 -22.45 -9.83 6.87
N LEU A 214 -22.85 -10.66 7.84
CA LEU A 214 -22.87 -12.12 7.69
C LEU A 214 -23.91 -12.59 6.66
N ALA A 215 -25.08 -11.95 6.59
CA ALA A 215 -26.08 -12.26 5.58
C ALA A 215 -25.56 -11.98 4.17
N GLN A 216 -24.83 -10.88 3.98
CA GLN A 216 -24.20 -10.59 2.71
C GLN A 216 -23.07 -11.57 2.38
N ALA A 217 -22.19 -11.88 3.33
CA ALA A 217 -21.09 -12.83 3.10
C ALA A 217 -21.57 -14.23 2.68
N ARG A 218 -22.81 -14.59 3.03
CA ARG A 218 -23.45 -15.86 2.63
C ARG A 218 -24.13 -15.81 1.26
N ARG A 219 -24.33 -14.63 0.66
CA ARG A 219 -24.90 -14.52 -0.68
C ARG A 219 -23.90 -15.07 -1.69
N GLN A 220 -24.34 -16.04 -2.49
CA GLN A 220 -23.52 -16.57 -3.58
C GLN A 220 -23.42 -15.55 -4.72
N PRO A 221 -22.27 -15.41 -5.38
CA PRO A 221 -22.09 -14.49 -6.50
C PRO A 221 -22.99 -14.79 -7.72
N SER A 222 -23.69 -15.92 -7.73
CA SER A 222 -24.58 -16.34 -8.82
C SER A 222 -25.96 -15.67 -8.85
N SER A 223 -26.32 -14.85 -7.85
CA SER A 223 -27.66 -14.22 -7.80
C SER A 223 -27.82 -12.95 -8.64
N GLY A 224 -26.79 -12.50 -9.36
CA GLY A 224 -26.88 -11.44 -10.40
C GLY A 224 -27.18 -10.02 -9.91
N GLU A 225 -27.80 -9.85 -8.74
CA GLU A 225 -28.08 -8.56 -8.11
C GLU A 225 -27.46 -8.55 -6.71
N THR A 226 -26.21 -8.08 -6.62
CA THR A 226 -25.72 -7.55 -5.34
C THR A 226 -26.19 -6.11 -5.31
N ASP A 227 -27.26 -5.81 -4.61
CA ASP A 227 -27.69 -4.42 -4.43
C ASP A 227 -26.52 -3.61 -3.84
N VAL A 228 -26.23 -2.47 -4.48
CA VAL A 228 -25.25 -1.50 -3.99
C VAL A 228 -25.78 -0.93 -2.67
N GLU A 229 -24.96 -0.97 -1.62
CA GLU A 229 -25.36 -0.41 -0.33
C GLU A 229 -25.56 1.11 -0.43
N ALA A 230 -26.61 1.61 0.23
CA ALA A 230 -26.94 3.03 0.27
C ALA A 230 -25.81 3.87 0.89
N ASP A 231 -25.61 5.10 0.38
CA ASP A 231 -24.57 6.03 0.82
C ASP A 231 -24.62 6.28 2.32
N GLU A 232 -25.81 6.50 2.86
CA GLU A 232 -26.00 6.75 4.29
C GLU A 232 -25.58 5.52 5.10
N SER A 233 -25.84 4.31 4.62
CA SER A 233 -25.45 3.09 5.33
C SER A 233 -23.93 2.88 5.35
N LEU A 234 -23.24 3.22 4.24
CA LEU A 234 -21.78 3.18 4.17
C LEU A 234 -21.11 4.25 5.02
N GLN A 235 -21.64 5.47 5.04
CA GLN A 235 -21.14 6.53 5.92
C GLN A 235 -21.31 6.15 7.40
N MET A 236 -22.45 5.52 7.74
CA MET A 236 -22.75 5.13 9.11
C MET A 236 -21.86 3.99 9.60
N ILE A 237 -21.58 2.98 8.77
CA ILE A 237 -20.64 1.93 9.16
C ILE A 237 -19.20 2.48 9.21
N ASP A 238 -18.82 3.40 8.33
CA ASP A 238 -17.49 4.00 8.32
C ASP A 238 -17.20 4.79 9.62
N LEU A 239 -18.13 5.65 10.05
CA LEU A 239 -18.07 6.33 11.35
C LEU A 239 -17.99 5.34 12.52
N PHE A 240 -18.80 4.28 12.46
CA PHE A 240 -18.81 3.24 13.48
C PHE A 240 -17.46 2.49 13.55
N LEU A 241 -16.85 2.17 12.41
CA LEU A 241 -15.55 1.51 12.36
C LEU A 241 -14.45 2.42 12.89
N ASP A 242 -14.49 3.72 12.59
CA ASP A 242 -13.55 4.71 13.14
C ASP A 242 -13.62 4.72 14.69
N GLU A 243 -14.82 4.70 15.27
CA GLU A 243 -15.00 4.61 16.73
C GLU A 243 -14.52 3.28 17.32
N VAL A 244 -14.91 2.14 16.74
CA VAL A 244 -14.55 0.81 17.26
C VAL A 244 -13.05 0.55 17.16
N SER A 245 -12.41 0.97 16.06
CA SER A 245 -10.95 0.81 15.90
C SER A 245 -10.19 1.55 17.00
N PHE A 246 -10.67 2.74 17.40
CA PHE A 246 -10.09 3.49 18.50
C PHE A 246 -10.31 2.81 19.86
N ILE A 247 -11.50 2.27 20.12
CA ILE A 247 -11.79 1.48 21.33
C ILE A 247 -10.85 0.26 21.41
N ILE A 248 -10.73 -0.50 20.33
CA ILE A 248 -9.84 -1.67 20.23
C ILE A 248 -8.39 -1.24 20.51
N ARG A 249 -7.92 -0.17 19.87
CA ARG A 249 -6.56 0.35 20.07
C ARG A 249 -6.25 0.64 21.53
N ILE A 250 -7.12 1.35 22.25
CA ILE A 250 -6.84 1.70 23.66
C ILE A 250 -6.86 0.45 24.52
N ILE A 251 -7.83 -0.45 24.33
CA ILE A 251 -7.94 -1.66 25.14
C ILE A 251 -6.76 -2.62 24.89
N MET A 252 -6.29 -2.71 23.65
CA MET A 252 -5.10 -3.50 23.30
C MET A 252 -3.81 -2.89 23.87
N SER A 253 -3.68 -1.55 23.84
CA SER A 253 -2.57 -0.86 24.50
C SER A 253 -2.53 -1.16 25.99
N TYR A 254 -3.68 -1.10 26.67
CA TYR A 254 -3.79 -1.47 28.08
C TYR A 254 -3.42 -2.94 28.32
N SER A 255 -3.88 -3.86 27.47
CA SER A 255 -3.54 -5.29 27.58
C SER A 255 -2.03 -5.54 27.40
N SER A 256 -1.38 -4.80 26.50
CA SER A 256 0.08 -4.84 26.34
C SER A 256 0.79 -4.28 27.57
N PHE A 257 0.28 -3.19 28.14
CA PHE A 257 0.81 -2.58 29.35
C PHE A 257 0.75 -3.51 30.56
N LEU A 258 -0.35 -4.24 30.76
CA LEU A 258 -0.48 -5.18 31.88
C LEU A 258 0.65 -6.23 31.88
N LYS A 259 1.01 -6.75 30.69
CA LYS A 259 2.13 -7.70 30.52
C LYS A 259 3.48 -7.09 30.85
N THR A 260 3.64 -5.77 30.72
CA THR A 260 4.92 -5.10 31.05
C THR A 260 5.09 -4.84 32.54
N ILE A 261 3.99 -4.68 33.30
CA ILE A 261 4.06 -4.37 34.74
C ILE A 261 4.18 -5.62 35.61
N CYS A 262 3.29 -6.61 35.42
CA CYS A 262 3.26 -7.77 36.29
C CYS A 262 2.69 -8.99 35.56
N ASP A 263 3.56 -9.95 35.30
CA ASP A 263 3.17 -11.24 34.75
C ASP A 263 2.20 -11.97 35.68
N GLY A 264 1.08 -12.46 35.12
CA GLY A 264 0.08 -13.21 35.88
C GLY A 264 -1.09 -12.38 36.43
N LEU A 265 -1.18 -11.08 36.10
CA LEU A 265 -2.44 -10.31 36.24
C LEU A 265 -3.58 -10.93 35.43
N ASP A 266 -3.24 -11.71 34.40
CA ASP A 266 -4.14 -12.49 33.54
C ASP A 266 -4.71 -13.76 34.22
N GLY A 267 -5.20 -13.64 35.44
CA GLY A 267 -5.89 -14.73 36.15
C GLY A 267 -7.23 -15.12 35.51
N ASP A 268 -7.91 -16.09 36.12
CA ASP A 268 -9.14 -16.76 35.60
C ASP A 268 -10.29 -15.79 35.18
N ARG A 269 -10.35 -14.57 35.73
CA ARG A 269 -11.33 -13.51 35.33
C ARG A 269 -10.82 -12.56 34.24
N SER A 270 -9.52 -12.25 34.19
CA SER A 270 -8.90 -11.52 33.06
C SER A 270 -9.00 -12.33 31.76
N SER A 271 -9.05 -13.66 31.85
CA SER A 271 -9.37 -14.52 30.70
C SER A 271 -10.71 -14.13 30.04
N SER A 272 -11.73 -13.77 30.85
CA SER A 272 -13.02 -13.29 30.34
C SER A 272 -12.90 -11.92 29.68
N PHE A 273 -12.07 -11.01 30.22
CA PHE A 273 -11.82 -9.70 29.62
C PHE A 273 -11.17 -9.83 28.24
N GLN A 274 -10.07 -10.59 28.15
CA GLN A 274 -9.37 -10.86 26.89
C GLN A 274 -10.27 -11.56 25.87
N VAL A 275 -11.08 -12.54 26.29
CA VAL A 275 -12.06 -13.20 25.40
C VAL A 275 -13.06 -12.20 24.83
N LYS A 276 -13.62 -11.31 25.66
CA LYS A 276 -14.55 -10.27 25.19
C LYS A 276 -13.92 -9.24 24.27
N ILE A 277 -12.65 -8.90 24.48
CA ILE A 277 -11.89 -8.05 23.55
C ILE A 277 -11.72 -8.73 22.20
N GLN A 278 -11.38 -10.02 22.20
CA GLN A 278 -11.24 -10.79 20.97
C GLN A 278 -12.58 -10.96 20.24
N GLU A 279 -13.69 -11.13 20.98
CA GLU A 279 -15.04 -11.11 20.39
C GLU A 279 -15.33 -9.75 19.71
N LEU A 280 -15.05 -8.64 20.38
CA LEU A 280 -15.21 -7.28 19.81
C LEU A 280 -14.35 -7.08 18.55
N ASN A 281 -13.08 -7.50 18.59
CA ASN A 281 -12.17 -7.44 17.45
C ASN A 281 -12.68 -8.33 16.29
N GLY A 282 -13.22 -9.51 16.60
CA GLY A 282 -13.84 -10.39 15.61
C GLY A 282 -15.02 -9.72 14.89
N VAL A 283 -15.91 -9.04 15.64
CA VAL A 283 -17.02 -8.28 15.04
C VAL A 283 -16.49 -7.11 14.20
N TYR A 284 -15.50 -6.37 14.68
CA TYR A 284 -14.83 -5.32 13.90
C TYR A 284 -14.32 -5.85 12.56
N LEU A 285 -13.61 -6.99 12.55
CA LEU A 285 -13.09 -7.58 11.32
C LEU A 285 -14.17 -7.97 10.31
N ILE A 286 -15.30 -8.50 10.79
CA ILE A 286 -16.44 -8.83 9.93
C ILE A 286 -17.01 -7.56 9.27
N LEU A 287 -17.10 -6.47 10.04
CA LEU A 287 -17.68 -5.21 9.59
C LEU A 287 -16.72 -4.42 8.70
N GLU A 288 -15.43 -4.44 9.00
CA GLU A 288 -14.38 -3.87 8.15
C GLU A 288 -14.35 -4.55 6.78
N ARG A 289 -14.43 -5.89 6.76
CA ARG A 289 -14.56 -6.65 5.51
C ARG A 289 -15.83 -6.27 4.74
N PHE A 290 -16.97 -6.18 5.41
CA PHE A 290 -18.21 -5.75 4.77
C PHE A 290 -18.07 -4.36 4.14
N TYR A 291 -17.49 -3.41 4.87
CA TYR A 291 -17.26 -2.04 4.40
C TYR A 291 -16.34 -1.99 3.19
N VAL A 292 -15.21 -2.69 3.23
CA VAL A 292 -14.28 -2.80 2.09
C VAL A 292 -15.00 -3.31 0.85
N PHE A 293 -15.75 -4.41 0.98
CA PHE A 293 -16.42 -5.02 -0.16
C PHE A 293 -17.55 -4.14 -0.71
N GLN A 294 -18.41 -3.59 0.14
CA GLN A 294 -19.51 -2.77 -0.34
C GLN A 294 -19.05 -1.43 -0.92
N SER A 295 -18.00 -0.83 -0.35
CA SER A 295 -17.48 0.42 -0.87
C SER A 295 -16.77 0.26 -2.21
N VAL A 296 -15.99 -0.82 -2.40
CA VAL A 296 -15.39 -1.13 -3.71
C VAL A 296 -16.46 -1.50 -4.73
N HIS A 297 -17.47 -2.29 -4.34
CA HIS A 297 -18.60 -2.60 -5.21
C HIS A 297 -19.36 -1.33 -5.64
N LYS A 298 -19.63 -0.42 -4.70
CA LYS A 298 -20.25 0.87 -5.00
C LYS A 298 -19.39 1.70 -5.95
N ALA A 299 -18.12 1.92 -5.62
CA ALA A 299 -17.18 2.72 -6.40
C ALA A 299 -17.06 2.20 -7.85
N THR A 300 -17.06 0.87 -8.03
CA THR A 300 -17.02 0.27 -9.36
C THR A 300 -18.37 0.33 -10.07
N ALA A 301 -19.51 0.32 -9.36
CA ALA A 301 -20.84 0.41 -9.95
C ALA A 301 -21.20 1.82 -10.43
N ILE A 302 -20.81 2.86 -9.70
CA ILE A 302 -21.10 4.27 -10.03
C ILE A 302 -19.97 4.94 -10.81
N ALA A 303 -18.97 4.17 -11.25
CA ALA A 303 -17.75 4.70 -11.84
C ALA A 303 -18.04 5.60 -13.06
N GLU A 304 -17.47 6.81 -13.05
CA GLU A 304 -17.60 7.79 -14.13
C GLU A 304 -16.27 7.97 -14.87
N VAL A 305 -16.30 8.72 -15.97
CA VAL A 305 -15.09 9.11 -16.71
C VAL A 305 -14.56 10.41 -16.10
N GLN A 306 -13.31 10.38 -15.65
CA GLN A 306 -12.61 11.50 -15.04
C GLN A 306 -11.41 11.90 -15.91
N GLU A 307 -11.20 13.20 -16.09
CA GLU A 307 -10.01 13.73 -16.77
C GLU A 307 -8.88 13.93 -15.75
N LEU A 308 -7.79 13.17 -15.89
CA LEU A 308 -6.62 13.24 -15.02
C LEU A 308 -5.69 14.39 -15.44
N GLU A 309 -5.42 14.47 -16.73
CA GLU A 309 -4.64 15.52 -17.40
C GLU A 309 -5.37 15.88 -18.69
N PRO A 310 -5.08 17.03 -19.33
CA PRO A 310 -5.76 17.42 -20.56
C PRO A 310 -5.75 16.29 -21.61
N GLN A 311 -6.93 15.78 -21.97
CA GLN A 311 -7.17 14.67 -22.91
C GLN A 311 -6.81 13.26 -22.41
N VAL A 312 -6.35 13.11 -21.16
CA VAL A 312 -6.06 11.81 -20.52
C VAL A 312 -7.19 11.47 -19.56
N PHE A 313 -7.99 10.46 -19.94
CA PHE A 313 -9.12 10.02 -19.15
C PHE A 313 -8.83 8.72 -18.39
N VAL A 314 -9.38 8.61 -17.18
CA VAL A 314 -9.37 7.44 -16.29
C VAL A 314 -10.77 7.20 -15.72
N SER A 315 -11.05 6.00 -15.24
CA SER A 315 -12.27 5.74 -14.48
C SER A 315 -12.16 6.30 -13.06
N SER A 316 -13.20 6.99 -12.57
CA SER A 316 -13.25 7.52 -11.19
C SER A 316 -13.07 6.42 -10.14
N SER A 317 -13.39 5.17 -10.47
CA SER A 317 -13.18 4.02 -9.59
C SER A 317 -11.73 3.86 -9.15
N VAL A 318 -10.75 4.35 -9.92
CA VAL A 318 -9.34 4.32 -9.55
C VAL A 318 -9.09 5.15 -8.30
N GLU A 319 -9.59 6.39 -8.26
CA GLU A 319 -9.47 7.28 -7.11
C GLU A 319 -10.30 6.75 -5.94
N ASP A 320 -11.58 6.44 -6.18
CA ASP A 320 -12.52 6.02 -5.13
C ASP A 320 -12.09 4.72 -4.42
N VAL A 321 -11.66 3.71 -5.18
CA VAL A 321 -11.17 2.45 -4.61
C VAL A 321 -9.86 2.67 -3.87
N SER A 322 -8.94 3.48 -4.43
CA SER A 322 -7.68 3.78 -3.74
C SER A 322 -7.91 4.46 -2.39
N PHE A 323 -8.85 5.40 -2.32
CA PHE A 323 -9.20 6.14 -1.12
C PHE A 323 -9.77 5.20 -0.04
N VAL A 324 -10.76 4.39 -0.38
CA VAL A 324 -11.43 3.53 0.60
C VAL A 324 -10.51 2.43 1.12
N LEU A 325 -9.70 1.81 0.25
CA LEU A 325 -8.76 0.78 0.68
C LEU A 325 -7.63 1.36 1.54
N HIS A 326 -7.13 2.55 1.21
CA HIS A 326 -6.19 3.25 2.08
C HIS A 326 -6.79 3.61 3.43
N LYS A 327 -8.06 4.08 3.47
CA LYS A 327 -8.74 4.37 4.72
C LYS A 327 -8.86 3.12 5.59
N SER A 328 -9.28 2.00 5.01
CA SER A 328 -9.44 0.72 5.72
C SER A 328 -8.11 0.20 6.26
N PHE A 329 -7.04 0.28 5.46
CA PHE A 329 -5.69 -0.08 5.92
C PHE A 329 -5.19 0.85 7.04
N PHE A 330 -5.38 2.16 6.91
CA PHE A 330 -4.97 3.13 7.92
C PHE A 330 -5.72 2.92 9.25
N ARG A 331 -7.01 2.61 9.20
CA ARG A 331 -7.79 2.29 10.40
C ARG A 331 -7.29 1.00 11.06
N ALA A 332 -7.01 -0.03 10.28
CA ALA A 332 -6.46 -1.29 10.79
C ALA A 332 -5.06 -1.11 11.41
N SER A 333 -4.20 -0.27 10.80
CA SER A 333 -2.85 0.00 11.32
C SER A 333 -2.89 0.73 12.67
N GLN A 334 -3.88 1.59 12.88
CA GLN A 334 -4.08 2.25 14.18
C GLN A 334 -4.43 1.29 15.31
N CYS A 335 -5.03 0.12 15.03
CA CYS A 335 -5.33 -0.86 16.08
C CYS A 335 -4.06 -1.43 16.74
N MET A 336 -2.89 -1.28 16.11
CA MET A 336 -1.59 -1.76 16.60
C MET A 336 -1.61 -3.25 16.95
N ASN A 337 -2.36 -4.04 16.18
CA ASN A 337 -2.47 -5.47 16.34
C ASN A 337 -2.19 -6.19 15.01
N TYR A 338 -1.22 -7.10 15.05
CA TYR A 338 -0.76 -7.84 13.89
C TYR A 338 -1.88 -8.61 13.19
N HIS A 339 -2.67 -9.39 13.94
CA HIS A 339 -3.74 -10.21 13.38
C HIS A 339 -4.89 -9.37 12.81
N THR A 340 -5.21 -8.23 13.45
CA THR A 340 -6.19 -7.30 12.93
C THR A 340 -5.73 -6.70 11.60
N ALA A 341 -4.49 -6.19 11.54
CA ALA A 341 -3.92 -5.64 10.31
C ALA A 341 -3.85 -6.67 9.19
N LEU A 342 -3.34 -7.87 9.46
CA LEU A 342 -3.26 -8.97 8.49
C LEU A 342 -4.65 -9.33 7.94
N SER A 343 -5.66 -9.48 8.80
CA SER A 343 -7.02 -9.85 8.38
C SER A 343 -7.66 -8.79 7.48
N VAL A 344 -7.43 -7.51 7.76
CA VAL A 344 -7.94 -6.41 6.92
C VAL A 344 -7.19 -6.34 5.60
N VAL A 345 -5.87 -6.52 5.59
CA VAL A 345 -5.09 -6.58 4.33
C VAL A 345 -5.56 -7.75 3.47
N ILE A 346 -5.84 -8.92 4.04
CA ILE A 346 -6.43 -10.05 3.30
C ILE A 346 -7.76 -9.65 2.66
N ALA A 347 -8.64 -8.94 3.38
CA ALA A 347 -9.90 -8.45 2.81
C ALA A 347 -9.69 -7.44 1.68
N ILE A 348 -8.68 -6.57 1.79
CA ILE A 348 -8.30 -5.61 0.74
C ILE A 348 -7.83 -6.33 -0.52
N VAL A 349 -6.92 -7.31 -0.39
CA VAL A 349 -6.40 -8.09 -1.53
C VAL A 349 -7.51 -8.87 -2.23
N ASP A 350 -8.39 -9.49 -1.44
CA ASP A 350 -9.54 -10.22 -1.96
C ASP A 350 -10.51 -9.29 -2.71
N ALA A 351 -10.77 -8.08 -2.21
CA ALA A 351 -11.60 -7.09 -2.92
C ALA A 351 -10.95 -6.57 -4.21
N LEU A 352 -9.62 -6.37 -4.20
CA LEU A 352 -8.85 -6.01 -5.39
C LEU A 352 -8.95 -7.08 -6.48
N GLU A 353 -8.84 -8.34 -6.10
CA GLU A 353 -8.89 -9.47 -7.03
C GLU A 353 -10.31 -9.76 -7.53
N SER A 354 -11.28 -9.87 -6.61
CA SER A 354 -12.60 -10.43 -6.92
C SER A 354 -13.58 -9.41 -7.50
N MET A 355 -13.37 -8.11 -7.30
CA MET A 355 -14.28 -7.06 -7.77
C MET A 355 -13.56 -5.99 -8.59
N TYR A 356 -12.45 -5.45 -8.08
CA TYR A 356 -11.81 -4.31 -8.70
C TYR A 356 -11.15 -4.65 -10.04
N LEU A 357 -10.29 -5.67 -10.08
CA LEU A 357 -9.65 -6.11 -11.33
C LEU A 357 -10.68 -6.49 -12.42
N PRO A 358 -11.73 -7.30 -12.14
CA PRO A 358 -12.81 -7.54 -13.09
C PRO A 358 -13.50 -6.26 -13.59
N SER A 359 -13.70 -5.26 -12.72
CA SER A 359 -14.33 -4.00 -13.13
C SER A 359 -13.47 -3.23 -14.14
N ILE A 360 -12.14 -3.23 -13.96
CA ILE A 360 -11.18 -2.61 -14.89
C ILE A 360 -11.18 -3.34 -16.24
N LEU A 361 -11.17 -4.68 -16.22
CA LEU A 361 -11.26 -5.52 -17.42
C LEU A 361 -12.56 -5.32 -18.21
N GLN A 362 -13.65 -4.94 -17.54
CA GLN A 362 -14.95 -4.69 -18.15
C GLN A 362 -15.11 -3.27 -18.70
N LEU A 363 -14.20 -2.33 -18.38
CA LEU A 363 -14.28 -0.93 -18.84
C LEU A 363 -14.49 -0.78 -20.36
N PRO A 364 -13.81 -1.55 -21.24
CA PRO A 364 -14.03 -1.45 -22.69
C PRO A 364 -15.46 -1.74 -23.13
N HIS A 365 -16.18 -2.56 -22.35
CA HIS A 365 -17.52 -3.05 -22.67
C HIS A 365 -18.64 -2.24 -21.99
N ARG A 366 -18.28 -1.28 -21.12
CA ARG A 366 -19.25 -0.45 -20.41
C ARG A 366 -19.81 0.67 -21.27
N ASP A 367 -21.02 1.10 -20.94
CA ASP A 367 -21.73 2.18 -21.60
C ASP A 367 -21.26 3.54 -21.08
N PHE A 368 -20.04 3.94 -21.47
CA PHE A 368 -19.51 5.28 -21.25
C PHE A 368 -19.47 6.08 -22.54
N VAL A 369 -19.70 7.40 -22.43
CA VAL A 369 -19.45 8.35 -23.51
C VAL A 369 -18.23 9.18 -23.12
N ILE A 370 -17.14 9.01 -23.85
CA ILE A 370 -15.92 9.78 -23.61
C ILE A 370 -16.04 11.11 -24.36
N PRO A 371 -15.82 12.27 -23.69
CA PRO A 371 -15.88 13.57 -24.34
C PRO A 371 -14.81 13.68 -25.43
N PHE A 372 -15.24 13.96 -26.66
CA PHE A 372 -14.33 14.32 -27.75
C PHE A 372 -14.50 15.79 -28.12
N PRO A 373 -13.42 16.49 -28.52
CA PRO A 373 -13.55 17.76 -29.22
C PRO A 373 -14.27 17.49 -30.55
N SER A 374 -15.54 17.87 -30.64
CA SER A 374 -16.33 17.67 -31.86
C SER A 374 -15.65 18.42 -33.02
N THR A 375 -15.18 17.68 -34.02
CA THR A 375 -14.69 18.25 -35.29
C THR A 375 -15.78 18.35 -36.35
N ALA A 376 -17.05 18.15 -36.00
CA ALA A 376 -18.17 18.39 -36.90
C ALA A 376 -19.04 19.54 -36.36
N PRO A 377 -19.37 20.57 -37.18
CA PRO A 377 -20.46 21.45 -36.84
C PRO A 377 -21.74 20.59 -36.86
N SER A 378 -22.42 20.47 -35.72
CA SER A 378 -23.79 19.97 -35.71
C SER A 378 -24.62 20.92 -36.56
N ALA A 379 -24.94 20.48 -37.78
CA ALA A 379 -25.94 21.14 -38.58
C ALA A 379 -27.30 20.86 -37.95
N GLY A 380 -27.72 21.73 -37.04
CA GLY A 380 -29.07 21.78 -36.49
C GLY A 380 -29.16 21.56 -35.00
N ASP A 381 -28.59 22.46 -34.21
CA ASP A 381 -29.03 22.68 -32.83
C ASP A 381 -29.34 24.17 -32.62
N ASP A 382 -30.32 24.66 -33.38
CA ASP A 382 -31.03 25.91 -33.09
C ASP A 382 -32.36 25.55 -32.42
N SER A 383 -32.29 25.17 -31.15
CA SER A 383 -33.45 25.21 -30.27
C SER A 383 -33.23 26.24 -29.16
N ASN A 384 -33.46 27.53 -29.46
CA ASN A 384 -34.30 28.35 -28.61
C ASN A 384 -34.72 29.70 -29.22
N ALA A 385 -36.03 29.94 -29.12
CA ALA A 385 -36.76 31.22 -29.14
C ALA A 385 -37.12 31.87 -30.49
N SER A 386 -38.31 31.54 -31.02
CA SER A 386 -39.39 32.55 -31.11
C SER A 386 -40.74 31.88 -31.41
N SER A 387 -41.69 32.18 -30.54
CA SER A 387 -43.09 31.81 -30.65
C SER A 387 -43.78 32.72 -31.66
N GLU A 388 -43.92 32.31 -32.92
CA GLU A 388 -44.96 32.84 -33.81
C GLU A 388 -45.67 31.71 -34.57
N ARG A 389 -46.99 31.67 -34.39
CA ARG A 389 -47.94 30.79 -35.06
C ARG A 389 -47.98 31.09 -36.56
N ILE A 390 -47.76 30.08 -37.40
CA ILE A 390 -48.43 29.96 -38.70
C ILE A 390 -48.79 28.48 -38.93
N GLU A 391 -50.02 28.28 -39.37
CA GLU A 391 -50.74 27.03 -39.60
C GLU A 391 -50.19 26.20 -40.77
N ASP A 392 -50.50 24.89 -40.70
CA ASP A 392 -50.72 23.94 -41.79
C ASP A 392 -49.64 23.71 -42.87
N GLY A 393 -48.99 22.56 -42.73
CA GLY A 393 -48.32 21.86 -43.82
C GLY A 393 -47.55 20.65 -43.29
N GLU A 394 -48.14 19.46 -43.36
CA GLU A 394 -47.43 18.18 -43.18
C GLU A 394 -46.37 18.02 -44.28
N ALA A 395 -45.22 18.70 -44.13
CA ALA A 395 -44.01 18.34 -44.84
C ALA A 395 -43.37 17.16 -44.10
N LYS A 396 -43.78 15.93 -44.46
CA LYS A 396 -42.91 14.77 -44.29
C LYS A 396 -41.62 15.10 -45.03
N LYS A 397 -40.61 15.55 -44.28
CA LYS A 397 -39.25 15.69 -44.78
C LYS A 397 -38.83 14.26 -45.12
N GLU A 398 -38.95 13.88 -46.39
CA GLU A 398 -38.40 12.62 -46.90
C GLU A 398 -36.91 12.68 -46.61
N ILE A 399 -36.48 12.00 -45.53
CA ILE A 399 -35.07 11.78 -45.24
C ILE A 399 -34.57 10.99 -46.45
N SER A 400 -33.75 11.65 -47.28
CA SER A 400 -33.20 11.03 -48.49
C SER A 400 -32.42 9.79 -48.08
N PHE A 401 -32.48 8.73 -48.87
CA PHE A 401 -31.67 7.52 -48.63
C PHE A 401 -30.17 7.84 -48.53
N SER A 402 -29.70 8.90 -49.22
CA SER A 402 -28.35 9.43 -49.07
C SER A 402 -28.06 9.94 -47.66
N ASP A 403 -29.02 10.61 -47.03
CA ASP A 403 -28.87 11.22 -45.72
C ASP A 403 -28.92 10.15 -44.63
N MET A 404 -29.76 9.12 -44.82
CA MET A 404 -29.78 7.94 -43.95
C MET A 404 -28.49 7.11 -44.05
N LEU A 405 -27.88 7.01 -45.24
CA LEU A 405 -26.58 6.36 -45.41
C LEU A 405 -25.43 7.16 -44.80
N LEU A 406 -25.41 8.49 -44.99
CA LEU A 406 -24.41 9.37 -44.37
C LEU A 406 -24.51 9.31 -42.85
N GLN A 407 -25.72 9.38 -42.30
CA GLN A 407 -25.95 9.24 -40.86
C GLN A 407 -25.49 7.88 -40.34
N ALA A 408 -25.77 6.79 -41.06
CA ALA A 408 -25.31 5.46 -40.67
C ALA A 408 -23.77 5.33 -40.68
N VAL A 409 -23.08 6.00 -41.60
CA VAL A 409 -21.61 6.03 -41.66
C VAL A 409 -21.01 6.89 -40.56
N ASP A 410 -21.61 8.05 -40.26
CA ASP A 410 -21.17 8.94 -39.17
C ASP A 410 -21.40 8.26 -37.80
N ASP A 411 -22.50 7.54 -37.64
CA ASP A 411 -22.80 6.74 -36.44
C ASP A 411 -21.81 5.57 -36.27
N ASP A 412 -21.39 4.93 -37.36
CA ASP A 412 -20.40 3.84 -37.31
C ASP A 412 -18.99 4.36 -36.97
N LEU A 413 -18.61 5.50 -37.55
CA LEU A 413 -17.34 6.16 -37.27
C LEU A 413 -17.27 6.66 -35.81
N THR A 414 -18.34 7.27 -35.31
CA THR A 414 -18.40 7.73 -33.91
C THR A 414 -18.35 6.56 -32.93
N ARG A 415 -19.02 5.43 -33.23
CA ARG A 415 -18.89 4.20 -32.43
C ARG A 415 -17.47 3.68 -32.41
N SER A 416 -16.82 3.56 -33.58
CA SER A 416 -15.42 3.10 -33.65
C SER A 416 -14.46 4.01 -32.85
N ILE A 417 -14.68 5.33 -32.88
CA ILE A 417 -13.86 6.30 -32.14
C ILE A 417 -14.11 6.18 -30.63
N GLN A 418 -15.36 5.96 -30.21
CA GLN A 418 -15.72 5.71 -28.81
C GLN A 418 -15.11 4.40 -28.31
N ASP A 419 -15.23 3.31 -29.06
CA ASP A 419 -14.67 2.00 -28.69
C ASP A 419 -13.15 2.08 -28.48
N GLU A 420 -12.44 2.78 -29.36
CA GLU A 420 -11.01 3.03 -29.22
C GLU A 420 -10.69 3.86 -27.97
N ALA A 421 -11.47 4.91 -27.68
CA ALA A 421 -11.23 5.69 -26.46
C ALA A 421 -11.55 4.90 -25.19
N LYS A 422 -12.52 3.97 -25.21
CA LYS A 422 -12.78 3.08 -24.07
C LYS A 422 -11.59 2.14 -23.81
N LEU A 423 -10.89 1.68 -24.86
CA LEU A 423 -9.64 0.93 -24.71
C LEU A 423 -8.54 1.80 -24.07
N ILE A 424 -8.38 3.04 -24.54
CA ILE A 424 -7.40 3.99 -23.96
C ILE A 424 -7.74 4.29 -22.49
N LEU A 425 -9.01 4.52 -22.15
CA LEU A 425 -9.50 4.68 -20.79
C LEU A 425 -9.14 3.47 -19.93
N ALA A 426 -9.33 2.26 -20.44
CA ALA A 426 -8.99 1.02 -19.75
C ALA A 426 -7.47 0.89 -19.54
N ILE A 427 -6.65 1.24 -20.54
CA ILE A 427 -5.18 1.25 -20.42
C ILE A 427 -4.73 2.20 -19.30
N ASN A 428 -5.21 3.45 -19.33
CA ASN A 428 -4.83 4.43 -18.30
C ASN A 428 -5.31 4.00 -16.92
N SER A 429 -6.55 3.52 -16.82
CA SER A 429 -7.13 3.07 -15.54
C SER A 429 -6.38 1.85 -14.98
N ALA A 430 -6.04 0.87 -15.83
CA ALA A 430 -5.25 -0.29 -15.43
C ALA A 430 -3.83 0.08 -15.01
N PHE A 431 -3.18 1.01 -15.72
CA PHE A 431 -1.87 1.53 -15.35
C PHE A 431 -1.91 2.20 -13.97
N MET A 432 -2.83 3.17 -13.77
CA MET A 432 -2.96 3.87 -12.49
C MET A 432 -3.36 2.93 -11.35
N SER A 433 -4.16 1.90 -11.63
CA SER A 433 -4.48 0.83 -10.67
C SER A 433 -3.25 0.04 -10.26
N GLY A 434 -2.38 -0.32 -11.21
CA GLY A 434 -1.11 -0.99 -10.93
C GLY A 434 -0.19 -0.16 -10.06
N GLU A 435 -0.06 1.14 -10.34
CA GLU A 435 0.75 2.08 -9.53
C GLU A 435 0.20 2.21 -8.11
N PHE A 436 -1.12 2.30 -7.95
CA PHE A 436 -1.76 2.30 -6.65
C PHE A 436 -1.49 1.01 -5.86
N VAL A 437 -1.67 -0.16 -6.49
CA VAL A 437 -1.46 -1.46 -5.82
C VAL A 437 0.00 -1.63 -5.41
N GLU A 438 0.95 -1.19 -6.24
CA GLU A 438 2.38 -1.17 -5.89
C GLU A 438 2.66 -0.22 -4.71
N GLY A 439 2.08 0.98 -4.70
CA GLY A 439 2.20 1.91 -3.59
C GLY A 439 1.57 1.37 -2.30
N LEU A 440 0.46 0.63 -2.40
CA LEU A 440 -0.17 -0.04 -1.27
C LEU A 440 0.70 -1.18 -0.73
N HIS A 441 1.31 -2.00 -1.60
CA HIS A 441 2.29 -3.01 -1.22
C HIS A 441 3.42 -2.41 -0.38
N ALA A 442 4.06 -1.36 -0.88
CA ALA A 442 5.17 -0.70 -0.18
C ALA A 442 4.75 -0.15 1.19
N LYS A 443 3.56 0.45 1.30
CA LYS A 443 3.02 0.95 2.58
C LYS A 443 2.75 -0.17 3.58
N ILE A 444 2.22 -1.31 3.13
CA ILE A 444 1.97 -2.47 4.01
C ILE A 444 3.29 -3.07 4.49
N GLU A 445 4.27 -3.20 3.60
CA GLU A 445 5.59 -3.72 3.92
C GLU A 445 6.30 -2.82 4.95
N GLU A 446 6.35 -1.51 4.72
CA GLU A 446 6.92 -0.54 5.66
C GLU A 446 6.25 -0.60 7.03
N PHE A 447 4.92 -0.59 7.07
CA PHE A 447 4.17 -0.69 8.32
C PHE A 447 4.46 -1.99 9.06
N SER A 448 4.51 -3.13 8.35
CA SER A 448 4.81 -4.42 8.95
C SER A 448 6.21 -4.43 9.59
N MET A 449 7.21 -3.86 8.91
CA MET A 449 8.58 -3.82 9.43
C MET A 449 8.73 -2.88 10.63
N VAL A 450 8.07 -1.73 10.61
CA VAL A 450 8.18 -0.71 11.68
C VAL A 450 7.37 -1.09 12.91
N SER A 451 6.13 -1.54 12.72
CA SER A 451 5.19 -1.78 13.83
C SER A 451 5.28 -3.19 14.40
N PHE A 452 5.71 -4.19 13.61
CA PHE A 452 5.76 -5.60 14.04
C PHE A 452 7.10 -6.28 13.72
N PRO A 453 8.24 -5.79 14.25
CA PRO A 453 9.57 -6.29 13.90
C PRO A 453 9.85 -7.74 14.35
N GLN A 454 9.02 -8.29 15.25
CA GLN A 454 9.17 -9.65 15.78
C GLN A 454 8.26 -10.67 15.07
N GLU A 455 7.31 -10.20 14.26
CA GLU A 455 6.33 -11.05 13.56
C GLU A 455 6.76 -11.26 12.09
N ALA A 456 6.18 -12.29 11.44
CA ALA A 456 6.37 -12.48 10.00
C ALA A 456 5.76 -11.32 9.20
N ASN A 457 6.38 -10.92 8.09
CA ASN A 457 5.90 -9.79 7.31
C ASN A 457 4.47 -10.06 6.82
N ILE A 458 3.57 -9.07 6.99
CA ILE A 458 2.17 -9.18 6.59
C ILE A 458 2.05 -9.59 5.12
N VAL A 459 2.88 -9.03 4.24
CA VAL A 459 2.87 -9.29 2.79
C VAL A 459 3.18 -10.75 2.46
N GLU A 460 4.04 -11.40 3.25
CA GLU A 460 4.41 -12.81 3.08
C GLU A 460 3.30 -13.77 3.56
N CYS A 461 2.43 -13.30 4.45
CA CYS A 461 1.36 -14.10 5.06
C CYS A 461 0.02 -14.02 4.30
N LEU A 462 -0.01 -13.33 3.15
CA LEU A 462 -1.23 -13.16 2.35
C LEU A 462 -1.54 -14.43 1.54
N PRO A 463 -2.83 -14.81 1.40
CA PRO A 463 -3.23 -15.94 0.55
C PRO A 463 -2.81 -15.80 -0.91
N LYS A 464 -2.77 -14.56 -1.40
CA LYS A 464 -2.26 -14.20 -2.73
C LYS A 464 -1.30 -13.03 -2.57
N HIS A 465 -0.15 -13.11 -3.23
CA HIS A 465 0.82 -12.03 -3.17
C HIS A 465 0.28 -10.79 -3.90
N ILE A 466 0.34 -9.62 -3.24
CA ILE A 466 -0.11 -8.35 -3.82
C ILE A 466 0.62 -8.04 -5.14
N ARG A 467 1.89 -8.42 -5.25
CA ARG A 467 2.69 -8.26 -6.46
C ARG A 467 2.09 -8.96 -7.69
N GLU A 468 1.43 -10.11 -7.49
CA GLU A 468 0.72 -10.79 -8.59
C GLU A 468 -0.45 -9.92 -9.12
N LEU A 469 -1.10 -9.13 -8.26
CA LEU A 469 -2.12 -8.16 -8.71
C LEU A 469 -1.50 -7.04 -9.55
N THR A 470 -0.34 -6.50 -9.15
CA THR A 470 0.39 -5.53 -9.96
C THR A 470 0.73 -6.10 -11.34
N GLU A 471 1.22 -7.34 -11.39
CA GLU A 471 1.55 -8.03 -12.64
C GLU A 471 0.32 -8.28 -13.53
N MET A 472 -0.83 -8.63 -12.93
CA MET A 472 -2.08 -8.73 -13.67
C MET A 472 -2.51 -7.39 -14.28
N PHE A 473 -2.44 -6.27 -13.54
CA PHE A 473 -2.75 -4.95 -14.11
C PHE A 473 -1.79 -4.57 -15.24
N ARG A 474 -0.50 -4.86 -15.11
CA ARG A 474 0.48 -4.67 -16.20
C ARG A 474 0.13 -5.51 -17.43
N SER A 475 -0.25 -6.77 -17.24
CA SER A 475 -0.69 -7.64 -18.33
C SER A 475 -1.93 -7.11 -19.05
N VAL A 476 -2.87 -6.48 -18.33
CA VAL A 476 -4.02 -5.79 -18.94
C VAL A 476 -3.54 -4.64 -19.81
N VAL A 477 -2.66 -3.77 -19.29
CA VAL A 477 -2.08 -2.66 -20.05
C VAL A 477 -1.43 -3.15 -21.35
N ASP A 478 -0.59 -4.18 -21.27
CA ASP A 478 0.07 -4.75 -22.43
C ASP A 478 -0.94 -5.30 -23.46
N THR A 479 -1.94 -6.07 -22.99
CA THR A 479 -2.95 -6.68 -23.87
C THR A 479 -3.77 -5.62 -24.62
N GLU A 480 -4.22 -4.59 -23.91
CA GLU A 480 -5.04 -3.53 -24.50
C GLU A 480 -4.21 -2.62 -25.44
N ILE A 481 -2.93 -2.36 -25.14
CA ILE A 481 -2.02 -1.66 -26.06
C ILE A 481 -1.88 -2.44 -27.39
N GLN A 482 -1.71 -3.76 -27.31
CA GLN A 482 -1.61 -4.63 -28.49
C GLN A 482 -2.89 -4.57 -29.33
N GLU A 483 -4.05 -4.53 -28.68
CA GLU A 483 -5.35 -4.41 -29.33
C GLU A 483 -5.50 -3.05 -30.05
N VAL A 484 -5.16 -1.94 -29.38
CA VAL A 484 -5.17 -0.59 -29.97
C VAL A 484 -4.26 -0.52 -31.21
N LEU A 485 -3.03 -1.05 -31.12
CA LEU A 485 -2.10 -1.10 -32.25
C LEU A 485 -2.65 -1.92 -33.42
N SER A 486 -3.32 -3.04 -33.13
CA SER A 486 -3.90 -3.94 -34.15
C SER A 486 -5.06 -3.31 -34.93
N ARG A 487 -5.89 -2.50 -34.25
CA ARG A 487 -7.02 -1.78 -34.83
C ARG A 487 -6.57 -0.56 -35.62
N GLY A 488 -5.56 0.15 -35.12
CA GLY A 488 -5.09 1.41 -35.70
C GLY A 488 -4.07 1.26 -36.82
N ILE A 489 -2.82 0.94 -36.46
CA ILE A 489 -1.65 1.25 -37.30
C ILE A 489 -1.07 0.00 -37.97
N ARG A 490 -1.12 -1.17 -37.32
CA ARG A 490 -0.37 -2.37 -37.73
C ARG A 490 -0.62 -2.80 -39.17
N LYS A 491 -1.88 -3.11 -39.51
CA LYS A 491 -2.25 -3.66 -40.83
C LYS A 491 -1.87 -2.74 -41.99
N ARG A 492 -2.06 -1.43 -41.79
CA ARG A 492 -1.72 -0.42 -42.79
C ARG A 492 -0.22 -0.29 -42.97
N MET A 493 0.52 -0.23 -41.86
CA MET A 493 1.96 -0.03 -41.88
C MET A 493 2.70 -1.21 -42.48
N GLU A 494 2.33 -2.44 -42.10
CA GLU A 494 2.92 -3.66 -42.65
C GLU A 494 2.79 -3.71 -44.17
N ALA A 495 1.58 -3.47 -44.70
CA ALA A 495 1.34 -3.46 -46.14
C ALA A 495 2.13 -2.35 -46.85
N LEU A 496 2.27 -1.18 -46.23
CA LEU A 496 3.00 -0.05 -46.76
C LEU A 496 4.51 -0.33 -46.81
N VAL A 497 5.09 -0.91 -45.75
CA VAL A 497 6.51 -1.30 -45.70
C VAL A 497 6.83 -2.29 -46.82
N HIS A 498 6.02 -3.35 -46.98
CA HIS A 498 6.21 -4.33 -48.06
C HIS A 498 6.07 -3.70 -49.45
N LYS A 499 5.10 -2.81 -49.64
CA LYS A 499 4.91 -2.10 -50.92
C LYS A 499 6.11 -1.20 -51.24
N LEU A 500 6.55 -0.36 -50.31
CA LEU A 500 7.69 0.54 -50.50
C LEU A 500 8.99 -0.21 -50.71
N MET A 501 9.20 -1.31 -49.97
CA MET A 501 10.35 -2.19 -50.16
C MET A 501 10.41 -2.73 -51.59
N ASN A 502 9.27 -3.13 -52.18
CA ASN A 502 9.23 -3.67 -53.53
C ASN A 502 9.30 -2.60 -54.63
N GLU A 503 8.60 -1.47 -54.47
CA GLU A 503 8.44 -0.47 -55.54
C GLU A 503 9.49 0.65 -55.50
N THR A 504 9.90 1.08 -54.31
CA THR A 504 10.62 2.36 -54.13
C THR A 504 12.05 2.18 -53.67
N PHE A 505 12.31 1.23 -52.77
CA PHE A 505 13.65 1.06 -52.20
C PHE A 505 14.61 0.47 -53.24
N ASN A 506 15.75 1.12 -53.44
CA ASN A 506 16.82 0.64 -54.30
C ASN A 506 18.17 0.90 -53.60
N TYR A 507 18.94 -0.18 -53.44
CA TYR A 507 20.22 -0.17 -52.73
C TYR A 507 21.40 -0.48 -53.65
N VAL A 508 21.20 -0.40 -54.97
CA VAL A 508 22.31 -0.23 -55.93
C VAL A 508 22.35 1.23 -56.33
N ILE A 509 23.22 2.00 -55.68
CA ILE A 509 23.24 3.46 -55.77
C ILE A 509 24.59 4.01 -56.24
N SER A 510 24.56 5.15 -56.93
CA SER A 510 25.76 5.90 -57.32
C SER A 510 26.23 6.85 -56.20
N PRO A 511 27.48 7.32 -56.22
CA PRO A 511 27.97 8.33 -55.27
C PRO A 511 27.10 9.60 -55.23
N SER A 512 26.67 10.08 -56.41
CA SER A 512 25.76 11.23 -56.51
C SER A 512 24.39 10.99 -55.87
N GLN A 513 23.86 9.77 -55.93
CA GLN A 513 22.60 9.40 -55.26
C GLN A 513 22.78 9.30 -53.75
N TYR A 514 23.91 8.76 -53.28
CA TYR A 514 24.25 8.70 -51.85
C TYR A 514 24.33 10.10 -51.20
N ASP A 515 24.96 11.05 -51.89
CA ASP A 515 25.03 12.45 -51.46
C ASP A 515 23.64 13.10 -51.48
N THR A 516 22.85 12.84 -52.52
CA THR A 516 21.46 13.34 -52.65
C THR A 516 20.59 12.86 -51.49
N PHE A 517 20.71 11.59 -51.09
CA PHE A 517 20.00 11.04 -49.93
C PHE A 517 20.48 11.65 -48.61
N GLY A 518 21.74 12.04 -48.50
CA GLY A 518 22.26 12.76 -47.33
C GLY A 518 21.65 14.15 -47.16
N LEU A 519 21.34 14.84 -48.25
CA LEU A 519 20.78 16.20 -48.25
C LEU A 519 19.24 16.22 -48.19
N HIS A 520 18.58 15.35 -48.95
CA HIS A 520 17.12 15.38 -49.14
C HIS A 520 16.35 14.27 -48.41
N GLY A 521 17.07 13.40 -47.69
CA GLY A 521 16.51 12.23 -47.04
C GLY A 521 16.19 11.10 -48.03
N SER A 522 16.44 9.87 -47.59
CA SER A 522 16.13 8.67 -48.36
C SER A 522 14.65 8.30 -48.31
N PRO A 523 14.18 7.37 -49.17
CA PRO A 523 12.81 6.87 -49.12
C PRO A 523 12.40 6.31 -47.74
N LEU A 524 13.30 5.59 -47.06
CA LEU A 524 13.01 5.05 -45.72
C LEU A 524 12.87 6.17 -44.69
N ASN A 525 13.79 7.15 -44.69
CA ASN A 525 13.70 8.30 -43.79
C ASN A 525 12.43 9.12 -44.02
N LYS A 526 12.00 9.28 -45.29
CA LYS A 526 10.72 9.94 -45.63
C LYS A 526 9.51 9.16 -45.15
N MET A 527 9.54 7.83 -45.25
CA MET A 527 8.49 6.96 -44.71
C MET A 527 8.38 7.12 -43.19
N VAL A 528 9.50 7.06 -42.46
CA VAL A 528 9.52 7.22 -41.00
C VAL A 528 9.01 8.61 -40.60
N GLU A 529 9.44 9.66 -41.31
CA GLU A 529 8.98 11.02 -41.04
C GLU A 529 7.46 11.17 -41.25
N HIS A 530 6.92 10.71 -42.39
CA HIS A 530 5.51 10.87 -42.72
C HIS A 530 4.58 9.92 -41.94
N GLU A 531 4.91 8.64 -41.90
CA GLU A 531 4.03 7.59 -41.37
C GLU A 531 4.25 7.29 -39.88
N VAL A 532 5.35 7.79 -39.27
CA VAL A 532 5.61 7.64 -37.83
C VAL A 532 5.63 9.01 -37.13
N MET A 533 6.54 9.92 -37.49
CA MET A 533 6.72 11.19 -36.75
C MET A 533 5.52 12.15 -36.89
N GLN A 534 4.90 12.16 -38.07
CA GLN A 534 3.75 13.02 -38.42
C GLN A 534 2.41 12.27 -38.36
N ASN A 535 2.41 11.03 -37.86
CA ASN A 535 1.23 10.20 -37.80
C ASN A 535 0.20 10.78 -36.82
N LYS A 536 -0.97 11.17 -37.34
CA LYS A 536 -2.05 11.76 -36.54
C LYS A 536 -2.60 10.82 -35.47
N VAL A 537 -2.58 9.50 -35.72
CA VAL A 537 -3.06 8.48 -34.78
C VAL A 537 -2.09 8.33 -33.61
N LEU A 538 -0.78 8.21 -33.88
CA LEU A 538 0.24 8.18 -32.80
C LEU A 538 0.23 9.46 -31.97
N ARG A 539 0.09 10.64 -32.60
CA ARG A 539 -0.04 11.92 -31.90
C ARG A 539 -1.31 12.03 -31.05
N ARG A 540 -2.39 11.34 -31.44
CA ARG A 540 -3.60 11.24 -30.61
C ARG A 540 -3.35 10.36 -29.40
N TYR A 541 -2.67 9.22 -29.57
CA TYR A 541 -2.30 8.34 -28.46
C TYR A 541 -1.35 9.02 -27.47
N GLU A 542 -0.37 9.79 -27.96
CA GLU A 542 0.56 10.58 -27.13
C GLU A 542 -0.17 11.56 -26.19
N ARG A 543 -1.33 12.09 -26.61
CA ARG A 543 -2.13 13.02 -25.82
C ARG A 543 -3.16 12.34 -24.92
N ALA A 544 -3.53 11.10 -25.24
CA ALA A 544 -4.64 10.40 -24.60
C ALA A 544 -4.20 9.35 -23.59
N LEU A 545 -2.98 8.83 -23.73
CA LEU A 545 -2.38 7.86 -22.81
C LEU A 545 -1.52 8.54 -21.76
N CYS A 546 -1.43 7.92 -20.58
CA CYS A 546 -0.36 8.23 -19.63
C CYS A 546 1.02 7.99 -20.29
N ALA A 547 2.05 8.72 -19.84
CA ALA A 547 3.37 8.67 -20.47
C ALA A 547 3.99 7.25 -20.49
N PRO A 548 3.99 6.44 -19.42
CA PRO A 548 4.61 5.11 -19.46
C PRO A 548 3.87 4.09 -20.36
N PRO A 549 2.52 4.03 -20.36
CA PRO A 549 1.79 3.27 -21.38
C PRO A 549 2.06 3.73 -22.81
N PHE A 550 2.17 5.03 -23.07
CA PHE A 550 2.53 5.54 -24.40
C PHE A 550 3.94 5.10 -24.84
N GLU A 551 4.94 5.19 -23.97
CA GLU A 551 6.29 4.69 -24.27
C GLU A 551 6.29 3.20 -24.60
N SER A 552 5.48 2.40 -23.88
CA SER A 552 5.33 0.96 -24.11
C SER A 552 4.61 0.67 -25.44
N LEU A 553 3.61 1.48 -25.81
CA LEU A 553 2.97 1.42 -27.13
C LEU A 553 3.99 1.69 -28.24
N VAL A 554 4.84 2.70 -28.09
CA VAL A 554 5.90 3.02 -29.06
C VAL A 554 6.91 1.88 -29.15
N GLU A 555 7.30 1.28 -28.03
CA GLU A 555 8.22 0.13 -27.98
C GLU A 555 7.68 -1.05 -28.80
N TYR A 556 6.42 -1.45 -28.58
CA TYR A 556 5.78 -2.51 -29.37
C TYR A 556 5.63 -2.15 -30.85
N PHE A 557 5.21 -0.91 -31.16
CA PHE A 557 5.09 -0.46 -32.54
C PHE A 557 6.44 -0.47 -33.27
N VAL A 558 7.51 -0.03 -32.60
CA VAL A 558 8.87 -0.03 -33.16
C VAL A 558 9.37 -1.45 -33.37
N GLN A 559 9.12 -2.37 -32.42
CA GLN A 559 9.45 -3.79 -32.58
C GLN A 559 8.75 -4.41 -33.80
N ASP A 560 7.47 -4.09 -34.03
CA ASP A 560 6.76 -4.54 -35.22
C ASP A 560 7.36 -3.93 -36.49
N LEU A 561 7.64 -2.62 -36.48
CA LEU A 561 8.19 -1.90 -37.62
C LEU A 561 9.58 -2.44 -38.03
N THR A 562 10.46 -2.72 -37.06
CA THR A 562 11.77 -3.29 -37.35
C THR A 562 11.65 -4.73 -37.87
N THR A 563 10.68 -5.50 -37.35
CA THR A 563 10.36 -6.86 -37.82
C THR A 563 9.85 -6.84 -39.26
N TRP A 564 8.89 -5.98 -39.60
CA TRP A 564 8.38 -5.86 -40.97
C TRP A 564 9.46 -5.42 -41.94
N LEU A 565 10.32 -4.47 -41.55
CA LEU A 565 11.41 -4.01 -42.39
C LEU A 565 12.43 -5.13 -42.65
N ALA A 566 12.82 -5.85 -41.60
CA ALA A 566 13.73 -7.01 -41.70
C ALA A 566 13.14 -8.10 -42.62
N GLN A 567 11.86 -8.43 -42.44
CA GLN A 567 11.19 -9.44 -43.26
C GLN A 567 11.06 -8.99 -44.71
N ALA A 568 10.63 -7.75 -44.97
CA ALA A 568 10.49 -7.22 -46.32
C ALA A 568 11.84 -7.18 -47.06
N LEU A 569 12.94 -6.85 -46.35
CA LEU A 569 14.30 -6.85 -46.88
C LEU A 569 14.69 -8.26 -47.36
N LEU A 570 14.51 -9.28 -46.51
CA LEU A 570 14.87 -10.66 -46.81
C LEU A 570 14.00 -11.30 -47.90
N VAL A 571 12.70 -10.97 -47.93
CA VAL A 571 11.74 -11.51 -48.92
C VAL A 571 11.97 -10.88 -50.30
N SER A 572 12.22 -9.58 -50.37
CA SER A 572 12.41 -8.88 -51.64
C SER A 572 13.70 -9.28 -52.36
N ARG A 573 14.73 -9.73 -51.60
CA ARG A 573 16.06 -10.14 -52.11
C ARG A 573 16.68 -9.14 -53.08
N LYS A 574 16.46 -7.85 -52.84
CA LYS A 574 16.98 -6.79 -53.70
C LYS A 574 18.51 -6.73 -53.64
N PRO A 575 19.18 -6.39 -54.75
CA PRO A 575 20.63 -6.26 -54.78
C PRO A 575 21.13 -5.04 -53.98
N PHE A 576 22.32 -5.17 -53.39
CA PHE A 576 23.03 -4.14 -52.62
C PHE A 576 24.44 -3.97 -53.17
N ASN A 577 24.90 -2.72 -53.34
CA ASN A 577 26.32 -2.42 -53.47
C ASN A 577 26.88 -1.84 -52.15
N ASP A 578 28.21 -1.67 -52.05
CA ASP A 578 28.88 -1.11 -50.87
C ASP A 578 28.22 0.18 -50.35
N LEU A 579 27.95 1.12 -51.26
CA LEU A 579 27.31 2.40 -50.91
C LEU A 579 25.86 2.21 -50.43
N GLY A 580 25.13 1.25 -51.00
CA GLY A 580 23.77 0.92 -50.58
C GLY A 580 23.70 0.27 -49.20
N ALA A 581 24.69 -0.57 -48.86
CA ALA A 581 24.81 -1.14 -47.52
C ALA A 581 25.11 -0.06 -46.47
N LEU A 582 26.02 0.87 -46.78
CA LEU A 582 26.32 2.02 -45.93
C LEU A 582 25.12 2.97 -45.82
N GLN A 583 24.35 3.14 -46.89
CA GLN A 583 23.11 3.90 -46.89
C GLN A 583 22.08 3.30 -45.93
N LEU A 584 21.89 1.97 -45.95
CA LEU A 584 20.97 1.30 -45.03
C LEU A 584 21.42 1.44 -43.57
N GLU A 585 22.72 1.35 -43.30
CA GLU A 585 23.27 1.59 -41.95
C GLU A 585 22.92 2.99 -41.43
N ARG A 586 23.11 4.01 -42.27
CA ARG A 586 22.74 5.39 -41.96
C ARG A 586 21.23 5.51 -41.69
N GLU A 587 20.40 4.90 -42.54
CA GLU A 587 18.94 4.94 -42.39
C GLU A 587 18.44 4.27 -41.11
N VAL A 588 18.97 3.09 -40.77
CA VAL A 588 18.58 2.36 -39.54
C VAL A 588 19.01 3.15 -38.30
N SER A 589 20.19 3.76 -38.33
CA SER A 589 20.69 4.63 -37.24
C SER A 589 19.86 5.92 -37.09
N ASP A 590 19.51 6.55 -38.21
CA ASP A 590 18.63 7.73 -38.25
C ASP A 590 17.24 7.38 -37.73
N MET A 591 16.69 6.23 -38.15
CA MET A 591 15.39 5.74 -37.72
C MET A 591 15.37 5.55 -36.19
N LEU A 592 16.34 4.84 -35.62
CA LEU A 592 16.48 4.68 -34.16
C LEU A 592 16.50 6.04 -33.45
N THR A 593 17.30 6.98 -33.96
CA THR A 593 17.43 8.31 -33.37
C THR A 593 16.09 9.07 -33.38
N ARG A 594 15.34 9.00 -34.49
CA ARG A 594 14.02 9.65 -34.62
C ARG A 594 12.97 9.03 -33.72
N VAL A 595 12.83 7.70 -33.72
CA VAL A 595 11.81 7.03 -32.89
C VAL A 595 12.12 7.13 -31.40
N SER A 596 13.40 7.26 -31.02
CA SER A 596 13.80 7.52 -29.64
C SER A 596 13.31 8.89 -29.13
N ALA A 597 12.90 9.82 -30.00
CA ALA A 597 12.34 11.09 -29.55
C ALA A 597 10.98 10.95 -28.83
N PHE A 598 10.28 9.83 -29.02
CA PHE A 598 9.01 9.53 -28.35
C PHE A 598 9.17 8.92 -26.96
N VAL A 599 10.38 8.48 -26.60
CA VAL A 599 10.63 7.70 -25.40
C VAL A 599 11.72 8.39 -24.58
N GLN A 600 11.40 8.79 -23.35
CA GLN A 600 12.33 9.53 -22.50
C GLN A 600 13.07 8.60 -21.54
N GLN A 601 12.41 7.54 -21.05
CA GLN A 601 12.95 6.70 -19.98
C GLN A 601 13.51 5.35 -20.44
N LYS A 602 13.06 4.83 -21.57
CA LYS A 602 13.49 3.52 -22.11
C LYS A 602 14.41 3.64 -23.33
N SER A 603 15.24 2.62 -23.55
CA SER A 603 16.09 2.49 -24.74
C SER A 603 15.47 1.54 -25.75
N LEU A 604 15.22 2.03 -26.98
CA LEU A 604 14.68 1.23 -28.08
C LEU A 604 15.73 0.35 -28.80
N ARG A 605 17.00 0.34 -28.35
CA ARG A 605 18.08 -0.39 -29.03
C ARG A 605 17.81 -1.88 -29.18
N ALA A 606 17.21 -2.52 -28.19
CA ALA A 606 16.90 -3.95 -28.22
C ALA A 606 16.01 -4.31 -29.42
N SER A 607 15.00 -3.48 -29.71
CA SER A 607 14.08 -3.67 -30.85
C SER A 607 14.77 -3.53 -32.22
N PHE A 608 15.97 -2.93 -32.29
CA PHE A 608 16.74 -2.77 -33.52
C PHE A 608 17.88 -3.78 -33.69
N THR A 609 18.19 -4.60 -32.68
CA THR A 609 19.34 -5.53 -32.69
C THR A 609 19.39 -6.37 -33.97
N ARG A 610 18.27 -7.01 -34.32
CA ARG A 610 18.15 -7.83 -35.53
C ARG A 610 18.42 -7.03 -36.82
N LEU A 611 17.90 -5.80 -36.94
CA LEU A 611 18.18 -4.94 -38.10
C LEU A 611 19.66 -4.56 -38.18
N PHE A 612 20.29 -4.20 -37.06
CA PHE A 612 21.72 -3.87 -37.04
C PHE A 612 22.60 -5.05 -37.43
N GLN A 613 22.22 -6.26 -37.04
CA GLN A 613 22.88 -7.48 -37.48
C GLN A 613 22.71 -7.74 -38.98
N LEU A 614 21.52 -7.50 -39.55
CA LEU A 614 21.34 -7.57 -41.02
C LEU A 614 22.24 -6.55 -41.74
N VAL A 615 22.29 -5.33 -41.22
CA VAL A 615 23.16 -4.25 -41.72
C VAL A 615 24.64 -4.62 -41.62
N LEU A 616 25.07 -5.24 -40.52
CA LEU A 616 26.44 -5.68 -40.31
C LEU A 616 26.87 -6.67 -41.40
N ILE A 617 26.05 -7.68 -41.68
CA ILE A 617 26.34 -8.67 -42.73
C ILE A 617 26.37 -8.02 -44.12
N LEU A 618 25.44 -7.11 -44.40
CA LEU A 618 25.42 -6.38 -45.66
C LEU A 618 26.60 -5.42 -45.83
N ASN A 619 27.27 -4.98 -44.76
CA ASN A 619 28.43 -4.09 -44.81
C ASN A 619 29.79 -4.82 -44.76
N LEU A 620 29.81 -6.16 -44.82
CA LEU A 620 31.07 -6.89 -44.88
C LEU A 620 31.90 -6.50 -46.11
N MET A 621 33.21 -6.34 -45.96
CA MET A 621 34.12 -6.06 -47.07
C MET A 621 34.46 -7.31 -47.89
N ASP A 622 34.41 -8.49 -47.25
CA ASP A 622 34.72 -9.79 -47.84
C ASP A 622 33.70 -10.82 -47.29
N PRO A 623 33.10 -11.67 -48.14
CA PRO A 623 32.13 -12.68 -47.70
C PRO A 623 32.71 -13.66 -46.68
N HIS A 624 34.03 -13.92 -46.66
CA HIS A 624 34.66 -14.83 -45.69
C HIS A 624 34.63 -14.31 -44.25
N HIS A 625 34.58 -12.99 -44.05
CA HIS A 625 34.50 -12.38 -42.71
C HIS A 625 33.21 -12.74 -41.96
N VAL A 626 32.18 -13.28 -42.64
CA VAL A 626 30.96 -13.74 -41.97
C VAL A 626 31.26 -14.73 -40.83
N VAL A 627 32.30 -15.55 -40.96
CA VAL A 627 32.70 -16.55 -39.96
C VAL A 627 33.17 -15.90 -38.67
N ASP A 628 33.83 -14.74 -38.75
CA ASP A 628 34.38 -14.01 -37.60
C ASP A 628 33.28 -13.39 -36.74
N TYR A 629 32.10 -13.16 -37.31
CA TYR A 629 30.96 -12.56 -36.62
C TYR A 629 29.90 -13.57 -36.19
N LEU A 630 30.03 -14.87 -36.48
CA LEU A 630 28.94 -15.83 -36.26
C LEU A 630 28.38 -15.81 -34.83
N GLU A 631 29.24 -15.78 -33.82
CA GLU A 631 28.82 -15.75 -32.41
C GLU A 631 27.91 -14.56 -32.06
N SER A 632 28.04 -13.43 -32.76
CA SER A 632 27.23 -12.23 -32.48
C SER A 632 25.94 -12.14 -33.29
N VAL A 633 25.75 -13.00 -34.30
CA VAL A 633 24.59 -12.98 -35.21
C VAL A 633 23.72 -14.23 -35.13
N THR A 634 24.24 -15.37 -34.70
CA THR A 634 23.51 -16.65 -34.75
C THR A 634 22.32 -16.75 -33.79
N ASP A 635 22.26 -15.91 -32.76
CA ASP A 635 21.13 -15.87 -31.82
C ASP A 635 19.86 -15.31 -32.48
N GLU A 636 20.04 -14.48 -33.50
CA GLU A 636 18.96 -13.69 -34.12
C GLU A 636 18.75 -14.03 -35.60
N LEU A 637 19.78 -14.48 -36.32
CA LEU A 637 19.74 -14.78 -37.75
C LEU A 637 20.01 -16.27 -38.04
N SER A 638 19.19 -16.86 -38.90
CA SER A 638 19.37 -18.22 -39.39
C SER A 638 20.45 -18.33 -40.48
N ALA A 639 21.01 -19.52 -40.65
CA ALA A 639 22.02 -19.78 -41.69
C ALA A 639 21.53 -19.47 -43.12
N ASP A 640 20.23 -19.67 -43.39
CA ASP A 640 19.63 -19.40 -44.69
C ASP A 640 19.41 -17.89 -44.92
N GLU A 641 19.13 -17.13 -43.86
CA GLU A 641 19.08 -15.67 -43.91
C GLU A 641 20.48 -15.08 -44.15
N LEU A 642 21.52 -15.58 -43.46
CA LEU A 642 22.91 -15.18 -43.70
C LEU A 642 23.35 -15.45 -45.14
N GLU A 643 23.03 -16.65 -45.67
CA GLU A 643 23.28 -16.98 -47.08
C GLU A 643 22.54 -16.04 -48.04
N THR A 644 21.30 -15.68 -47.71
CA THR A 644 20.49 -14.75 -48.51
C THR A 644 21.14 -13.36 -48.54
N LEU A 645 21.57 -12.84 -47.39
CA LEU A 645 22.20 -11.51 -47.28
C LEU A 645 23.53 -11.44 -48.04
N LEU A 646 24.39 -12.46 -47.93
CA LEU A 646 25.65 -12.51 -48.68
C LEU A 646 25.40 -12.51 -50.20
N ARG A 647 24.34 -13.18 -50.66
CA ARG A 647 23.97 -13.20 -52.08
C ARG A 647 23.32 -11.91 -52.58
N MET A 648 22.80 -11.08 -51.68
CA MET A 648 22.24 -9.78 -52.04
C MET A 648 23.32 -8.78 -52.44
N ARG A 649 24.58 -8.98 -52.02
CA ARG A 649 25.71 -8.10 -52.39
C ARG A 649 26.21 -8.36 -53.81
N VAL A 650 26.09 -7.37 -54.68
CA VAL A 650 26.49 -7.47 -56.10
C VAL A 650 28.00 -7.43 -56.29
N ASP A 651 28.72 -6.86 -55.32
CA ASP A 651 30.18 -6.70 -55.36
C ASP A 651 30.91 -8.02 -55.03
N PHE A 652 30.20 -8.98 -54.43
CA PHE A 652 30.76 -10.28 -54.09
C PHE A 652 30.66 -11.25 -55.27
N LYS A 653 31.76 -11.98 -55.53
CA LYS A 653 31.75 -13.03 -56.56
C LYS A 653 30.98 -14.25 -56.06
N SER A 654 30.18 -14.84 -56.94
CA SER A 654 29.36 -16.01 -56.60
C SER A 654 30.17 -17.19 -56.05
N ASP A 655 31.40 -17.39 -56.54
CA ASP A 655 32.28 -18.47 -56.07
C ASP A 655 32.77 -18.22 -54.64
N ASP A 656 33.17 -16.97 -54.33
CA ASP A 656 33.64 -16.57 -53.00
C ASP A 656 32.51 -16.68 -51.96
N VAL A 657 31.29 -16.25 -52.34
CA VAL A 657 30.08 -16.44 -51.50
C VAL A 657 29.79 -17.91 -51.25
N ALA A 658 29.89 -18.79 -52.28
CA ALA A 658 29.65 -20.22 -52.11
C ALA A 658 30.66 -20.89 -51.17
N VAL A 659 31.92 -20.46 -51.19
CA VAL A 659 32.95 -20.94 -50.26
C VAL A 659 32.70 -20.43 -48.84
N ALA A 660 32.41 -19.13 -48.68
CA ALA A 660 32.09 -18.52 -47.39
C ALA A 660 30.87 -19.18 -46.74
N VAL A 661 29.78 -19.40 -47.48
CA VAL A 661 28.57 -20.08 -47.00
C VAL A 661 28.87 -21.52 -46.54
N ARG A 662 29.77 -22.24 -47.25
CA ARG A 662 30.18 -23.59 -46.84
C ARG A 662 30.98 -23.56 -45.54
N GLN A 663 31.92 -22.62 -45.41
CA GLN A 663 32.71 -22.42 -44.19
C GLN A 663 31.81 -22.05 -43.01
N MET A 664 30.87 -21.14 -43.23
CA MET A 664 29.85 -20.73 -42.26
C MET A 664 29.00 -21.91 -41.79
N LYS A 665 28.43 -22.69 -42.71
CA LYS A 665 27.60 -23.87 -42.37
C LYS A 665 28.39 -24.93 -41.60
N ASN A 666 29.67 -25.14 -41.94
CA ASN A 666 30.56 -26.03 -41.20
C ASN A 666 30.87 -25.51 -39.80
N ALA A 667 31.11 -24.21 -39.64
CA ALA A 667 31.37 -23.57 -38.36
C ALA A 667 30.15 -23.66 -37.43
N ILE A 668 28.96 -23.31 -37.92
CA ILE A 668 27.70 -23.45 -37.16
C ILE A 668 27.50 -24.90 -36.71
N ALA A 669 27.69 -25.87 -37.62
CA ALA A 669 27.55 -27.29 -37.29
C ALA A 669 28.57 -27.77 -36.23
N ALA A 670 29.80 -27.24 -36.26
CA ALA A 670 30.82 -27.53 -35.25
C ALA A 670 30.43 -26.96 -33.87
N THR A 671 29.89 -25.74 -33.83
CA THR A 671 29.44 -25.10 -32.58
C THR A 671 28.22 -25.82 -31.97
N THR A 672 27.27 -26.26 -32.78
CA THR A 672 26.11 -27.06 -32.31
C THR A 672 26.49 -28.45 -31.81
N ALA A 673 27.58 -29.02 -32.32
CA ALA A 673 28.12 -30.30 -31.86
C ALA A 673 28.92 -30.20 -30.56
N ALA A 674 29.43 -29.02 -30.22
CA ALA A 674 30.18 -28.75 -28.98
C ALA A 674 29.28 -28.36 -27.79
N THR A 675 28.02 -27.99 -28.03
CA THR A 675 27.02 -27.61 -27.02
C THR A 675 26.04 -28.73 -26.64
N ARG A 676 26.13 -29.89 -27.30
CA ARG A 676 25.51 -31.16 -26.89
C ARG A 676 26.53 -32.03 -26.19
#